data_AF-A0A8H4SS23-F1
#
_entry.id   AF-A0A8H4SS23-F1
#
_cell.length_a   1.000
_cell.length_b   1.000
_cell.length_c   1.000
_cell.angle_alpha   90.00
_cell.angle_beta   90.00
_cell.angle_gamma   90.00
#
_symmetry.space_group_name_H-M   'P 1'
#
loop_
_entity.id
_entity.type
_entity.pdbx_description
1 polymer ?
#
loop_
_entity_poly.entity_id
_entity_poly.type
_entity_poly.pdbx_seq_one_letter_code
_entity_poly.pdbx_strand_id
1 'polypeptide(L)'
;MAELVIRSELKGVGNVLGAESPIALILRRCLVGLLMSQNRWQEAYKLQVQVNEDLRRDFGPIHIDRLGGRSTLCSIYQNLGRWTDAVDLETELVAQLCDKFGETHAETLSCTQSLVKSNMKLKRWDEAARRQVKAVEACKDRLGVEDGTTMYAMETLAEIYREQAEWEQAEELALEVIEASKNGYGSEHPSTLIGLGGLLQTYRAQDRWDRVERVLLENSETCKRDFGHEHPTTLVLLAWLAKFYYDTDRVLDGMKLLESAIKASGKDLATYEYRMLEQERILERRKDLAVLHLEQGNVQEAQTILSCLLEECRDTVGSRDLTTLGVMTLLAKVHFQQSHYHEAMEFQSIIRRVTSELFGPIHSYTLNAMMNVALIYREQEQFEDAERLQEEILVASTQTLGKSHPDTLSCMYRLAETYTQHGRLDQADKMICSYSQLQAKNRYLAASSPEAEFVDETLSTAVERHSDNIHHATNDDSFGTITLDMLLEAAKHSSTMVLASHLRLTPGSVGLDPELTEVVVENELIGNQMLICLLEKYGNGVEITADVLESIFRNEKNGRAILETLLERCHNGMRVTQELLQLGAGSRSAGMMAFLLSRREKGLRLTSKTIQKAASNTHLGDETISALIAALPRGFQISTSTLVAAASNTRLGHRIMEVLLSYHNCKVPVGERVPMAAAKNVLKGAEVMAVLLEKRGHEFQVTEELLKTTVTNSLSGAKILELFFEARGDEVKITENILFCLVRMPWRTSDIMRLLLERRGGELKITENVLIEIARNGVGGEDMMDFLMETCEERIIITDKLLEVIAGNKRCGDGIRAALKRKLG
;
A
#
# COMPACT_ATOMS: atom_id res chain seq x y z
N MET A 1 -45.58 3.68 -9.50
CA MET A 1 -46.99 3.88 -9.09
C MET A 1 -47.13 5.00 -8.05
N ALA A 2 -46.50 4.92 -6.88
CA ALA A 2 -46.60 5.97 -5.85
C ALA A 2 -46.24 7.39 -6.34
N GLU A 3 -45.18 7.54 -7.15
CA GLU A 3 -44.82 8.84 -7.74
C GLU A 3 -45.93 9.45 -8.61
N LEU A 4 -46.51 8.64 -9.50
CA LEU A 4 -47.56 9.06 -10.42
C LEU A 4 -48.81 9.51 -9.67
N VAL A 5 -49.16 8.80 -8.59
CA VAL A 5 -50.26 9.18 -7.70
C VAL A 5 -49.94 10.52 -7.03
N ILE A 6 -48.77 10.68 -6.42
CA ILE A 6 -48.39 11.92 -5.73
C ILE A 6 -48.37 13.10 -6.71
N ARG A 7 -47.82 12.94 -7.92
CA ARG A 7 -47.81 14.01 -8.94
C ARG A 7 -49.21 14.36 -9.45
N SER A 8 -50.10 13.37 -9.58
CA SER A 8 -51.51 13.59 -9.95
C SER A 8 -52.26 14.36 -8.85
N GLU A 9 -52.10 13.95 -7.59
CA GLU A 9 -52.67 14.64 -6.43
C GLU A 9 -52.10 16.05 -6.28
N LEU A 10 -50.79 16.26 -6.51
CA LEU A 10 -50.18 17.59 -6.48
C LEU A 10 -50.81 18.54 -7.50
N LYS A 11 -51.12 18.01 -8.70
CA LYS A 11 -51.79 18.75 -9.77
C LYS A 11 -53.24 19.06 -9.43
N GLY A 12 -53.95 18.10 -8.83
CA GLY A 12 -55.32 18.28 -8.34
C GLY A 12 -55.40 19.34 -7.23
N VAL A 13 -54.56 19.21 -6.20
CA VAL A 13 -54.47 20.14 -5.07
C VAL A 13 -54.04 21.52 -5.52
N GLY A 14 -53.05 21.64 -6.41
CA GLY A 14 -52.61 22.93 -6.95
C GLY A 14 -53.70 23.71 -7.68
N ASN A 15 -54.62 23.01 -8.36
CA ASN A 15 -55.75 23.64 -9.05
C ASN A 15 -56.89 24.08 -8.11
N VAL A 16 -57.05 23.44 -6.95
CA VAL A 16 -58.19 23.66 -6.04
C VAL A 16 -57.82 24.55 -4.84
N LEU A 17 -56.68 24.27 -4.21
CA LEU A 17 -56.24 24.90 -2.97
C LEU A 17 -55.05 25.84 -3.16
N GLY A 18 -54.52 25.93 -4.38
CA GLY A 18 -53.33 26.71 -4.70
C GLY A 18 -52.02 25.97 -4.42
N ALA A 19 -50.97 26.40 -5.11
CA ALA A 19 -49.65 25.77 -5.08
C ALA A 19 -48.91 25.90 -3.73
N GLU A 20 -49.34 26.83 -2.87
CA GLU A 20 -48.76 27.13 -1.55
C GLU A 20 -49.57 26.51 -0.40
N SER A 21 -50.62 25.71 -0.68
CA SER A 21 -51.42 25.05 0.35
C SER A 21 -50.57 24.12 1.25
N PRO A 22 -50.86 24.02 2.56
CA PRO A 22 -50.19 23.06 3.46
C PRO A 22 -50.23 21.62 2.95
N ILE A 23 -51.32 21.23 2.28
CA ILE A 23 -51.46 19.90 1.67
C ILE A 23 -50.52 19.74 0.47
N ALA A 24 -50.36 20.79 -0.33
CA ALA A 24 -49.42 20.79 -1.45
C ALA A 24 -47.97 20.69 -0.95
N LEU A 25 -47.61 21.37 0.14
CA LEU A 25 -46.29 21.28 0.77
C LEU A 25 -45.99 19.88 1.30
N ILE A 26 -46.95 19.23 1.97
CA ILE A 26 -46.81 17.84 2.43
C ILE A 26 -46.59 16.90 1.25
N LEU A 27 -47.41 17.01 0.20
CA LEU A 27 -47.27 16.17 -0.99
C LEU A 27 -45.93 16.40 -1.72
N ARG A 28 -45.42 17.64 -1.75
CA ARG A 28 -44.08 17.94 -2.28
C ARG A 28 -42.98 17.33 -1.43
N ARG A 29 -43.04 17.41 -0.10
CA ARG A 29 -42.07 16.74 0.80
C ARG A 29 -42.08 15.22 0.61
N CYS A 30 -43.26 14.61 0.48
CA CYS A 30 -43.39 13.18 0.18
C CYS A 30 -42.78 12.84 -1.19
N LEU A 31 -42.99 13.69 -2.21
CA LEU A 31 -42.37 13.52 -3.52
C LEU A 31 -40.85 13.69 -3.46
N VAL A 32 -40.33 14.65 -2.70
CA VAL A 32 -38.88 14.82 -2.47
C VAL A 32 -38.29 13.55 -1.84
N GLY A 33 -38.88 13.04 -0.77
CA GLY A 33 -38.42 11.80 -0.13
C GLY A 33 -38.45 10.60 -1.09
N LEU A 34 -39.49 10.49 -1.92
CA LEU A 34 -39.58 9.45 -2.93
C LEU A 34 -38.49 9.59 -4.01
N LEU A 35 -38.23 10.81 -4.48
CA LEU A 35 -37.16 11.09 -5.45
C LEU A 35 -35.77 10.81 -4.86
N MET A 36 -35.55 11.14 -3.59
CA MET A 36 -34.31 10.80 -2.86
C MET A 36 -34.12 9.28 -2.77
N SER A 37 -35.17 8.53 -2.45
CA SER A 37 -35.11 7.06 -2.41
C SER A 37 -34.83 6.41 -3.76
N GLN A 38 -35.10 7.14 -4.86
CA GLN A 38 -34.81 6.73 -6.24
C GLN A 38 -33.47 7.29 -6.76
N ASN A 39 -32.62 7.87 -5.90
CA ASN A 39 -31.36 8.53 -6.28
C ASN A 39 -31.53 9.69 -7.31
N ARG A 40 -32.72 10.26 -7.45
CA ARG A 40 -33.02 11.37 -8.37
C ARG A 40 -32.76 12.73 -7.71
N TRP A 41 -31.53 12.92 -7.26
CA TRP A 41 -31.11 14.06 -6.41
C TRP A 41 -31.31 15.44 -7.03
N GLN A 42 -31.13 15.59 -8.34
CA GLN A 42 -31.34 16.88 -9.02
C GLN A 42 -32.81 17.29 -9.10
N GLU A 43 -33.73 16.34 -9.27
CA GLU A 43 -35.16 16.62 -9.24
C GLU A 43 -35.63 16.90 -7.81
N ALA A 44 -35.15 16.12 -6.86
CA ALA A 44 -35.36 16.36 -5.43
C ALA A 44 -34.87 17.75 -5.02
N TYR A 45 -33.70 18.18 -5.50
CA TYR A 45 -33.13 19.50 -5.26
C TYR A 45 -34.05 20.62 -5.75
N LYS A 46 -34.46 20.59 -7.02
CA LYS A 46 -35.34 21.62 -7.60
C LYS A 46 -36.63 21.76 -6.80
N LEU A 47 -37.21 20.63 -6.41
CA LEU A 47 -38.45 20.60 -5.66
C LEU A 47 -38.25 21.06 -4.19
N GLN A 48 -37.15 20.66 -3.55
CA GLN A 48 -36.85 21.00 -2.16
C GLN A 48 -36.49 22.49 -1.99
N VAL A 49 -35.83 23.11 -2.98
CA VAL A 49 -35.58 24.56 -2.98
C VAL A 49 -36.91 25.32 -3.00
N GLN A 50 -37.84 24.92 -3.86
CA GLN A 50 -39.18 25.53 -3.91
C GLN A 50 -39.92 25.38 -2.57
N VAL A 51 -39.89 24.16 -1.99
CA VAL A 51 -40.50 23.92 -0.67
C VAL A 51 -39.88 24.80 0.42
N ASN A 52 -38.56 24.99 0.43
CA ASN A 52 -37.89 25.85 1.40
C ASN A 52 -38.17 27.35 1.18
N GLU A 53 -38.35 27.81 -0.06
CA GLU A 53 -38.78 29.19 -0.36
C GLU A 53 -40.22 29.44 0.11
N ASP A 54 -41.13 28.52 -0.15
CA ASP A 54 -42.53 28.61 0.29
C ASP A 54 -42.60 28.59 1.83
N LEU A 55 -41.89 27.66 2.49
CA LEU A 55 -41.80 27.61 3.95
C LEU A 55 -41.16 28.88 4.55
N ARG A 56 -40.26 29.56 3.82
CA ARG A 56 -39.69 30.83 4.26
C ARG A 56 -40.70 31.98 4.22
N ARG A 57 -41.68 31.96 3.32
CA ARG A 57 -42.73 32.98 3.22
C ARG A 57 -43.76 32.84 4.33
N ASP A 58 -44.17 31.62 4.61
CA ASP A 58 -45.29 31.35 5.52
C ASP A 58 -44.86 31.21 6.99
N PHE A 59 -43.60 30.84 7.24
CA PHE A 59 -43.10 30.56 8.57
C PHE A 59 -41.86 31.40 8.93
N GLY A 60 -41.81 31.82 10.19
CA GLY A 60 -40.66 32.53 10.76
C GLY A 60 -39.35 31.73 10.68
N PRO A 61 -38.18 32.38 10.85
CA PRO A 61 -36.87 31.76 10.63
C PRO A 61 -36.59 30.48 11.43
N ILE A 62 -37.22 30.34 12.61
CA ILE A 62 -36.94 29.29 13.59
C ILE A 62 -38.08 28.23 13.64
N HIS A 63 -38.96 28.19 12.62
CA HIS A 63 -40.08 27.23 12.58
C HIS A 63 -39.62 25.79 12.30
N ILE A 64 -40.22 24.80 12.98
CA ILE A 64 -39.78 23.38 12.94
C ILE A 64 -39.81 22.79 11.51
N ASP A 65 -40.82 23.13 10.72
CA ASP A 65 -40.90 22.67 9.32
C ASP A 65 -39.82 23.28 8.43
N ARG A 66 -39.42 24.53 8.72
CA ARG A 66 -38.33 25.18 8.00
C ARG A 66 -36.98 24.58 8.36
N LEU A 67 -36.76 24.25 9.64
CA LEU A 67 -35.54 23.57 10.10
C LEU A 67 -35.45 22.16 9.46
N GLY A 68 -36.53 21.39 9.46
CA GLY A 68 -36.60 20.07 8.82
C GLY A 68 -36.41 20.13 7.29
N GLY A 69 -37.01 21.13 6.62
CA GLY A 69 -36.84 21.34 5.19
C GLY A 69 -35.41 21.74 4.79
N ARG A 70 -34.73 22.54 5.63
CA ARG A 70 -33.31 22.89 5.47
C ARG A 70 -32.40 21.68 5.69
N SER A 71 -32.65 20.89 6.74
CA SER A 71 -31.93 19.63 6.99
C SER A 71 -32.03 18.67 5.79
N THR A 72 -33.22 18.53 5.20
CA THR A 72 -33.40 17.73 3.97
C THR A 72 -32.60 18.29 2.79
N LEU A 73 -32.51 19.62 2.66
CA LEU A 73 -31.70 20.28 1.63
C LEU A 73 -30.20 20.07 1.84
N CYS A 74 -29.71 20.07 3.09
CA CYS A 74 -28.33 19.70 3.41
C CYS A 74 -28.00 18.28 2.90
N SER A 75 -28.86 17.31 3.22
CA SER A 75 -28.70 15.93 2.73
C SER A 75 -28.68 15.85 1.20
N ILE A 76 -29.51 16.65 0.51
CA ILE A 76 -29.50 16.70 -0.96
C ILE A 76 -28.19 17.32 -1.48
N TYR A 77 -27.67 18.37 -0.85
CA TYR A 77 -26.38 18.96 -1.23
C TYR A 77 -25.22 17.99 -1.07
N GLN A 78 -25.17 17.25 0.04
CA GLN A 78 -24.16 16.21 0.27
C GLN A 78 -24.19 15.14 -0.83
N ASN A 79 -25.37 14.62 -1.19
CA ASN A 79 -25.51 13.60 -2.24
C ASN A 79 -25.23 14.12 -3.65
N LEU A 80 -25.36 15.42 -3.89
CA LEU A 80 -24.95 16.06 -5.15
C LEU A 80 -23.46 16.43 -5.19
N GLY A 81 -22.69 16.17 -4.13
CA GLY A 81 -21.29 16.59 -4.02
C GLY A 81 -21.09 18.09 -3.85
N ARG A 82 -22.15 18.85 -3.53
CA ARG A 82 -22.13 20.30 -3.29
C ARG A 82 -21.78 20.60 -1.83
N TRP A 83 -20.59 20.20 -1.42
CA TRP A 83 -20.16 20.22 -0.01
C TRP A 83 -20.04 21.62 0.58
N THR A 84 -19.66 22.63 -0.21
CA THR A 84 -19.57 24.03 0.26
C THR A 84 -20.94 24.59 0.61
N ASP A 85 -21.94 24.36 -0.24
CA ASP A 85 -23.31 24.81 -0.01
C ASP A 85 -23.95 24.08 1.18
N ALA A 86 -23.58 22.80 1.38
CA ALA A 86 -23.96 22.05 2.57
C ALA A 86 -23.38 22.68 3.84
N VAL A 87 -22.08 22.96 3.89
CA VAL A 87 -21.44 23.58 5.07
C VAL A 87 -22.03 24.93 5.43
N ASP A 88 -22.26 25.80 4.44
CA ASP A 88 -22.83 27.13 4.68
C ASP A 88 -24.24 27.01 5.29
N LEU A 89 -25.07 26.11 4.75
CA LEU A 89 -26.42 25.89 5.22
C LEU A 89 -26.47 25.21 6.59
N GLU A 90 -25.61 24.21 6.81
CA GLU A 90 -25.48 23.46 8.06
C GLU A 90 -24.93 24.33 9.19
N THR A 91 -23.99 25.24 8.90
CA THR A 91 -23.45 26.17 9.92
C THR A 91 -24.52 27.12 10.43
N GLU A 92 -25.35 27.68 9.54
CA GLU A 92 -26.48 28.52 9.94
C GLU A 92 -27.54 27.70 10.70
N LEU A 93 -27.78 26.45 10.27
CA LEU A 93 -28.78 25.58 10.89
C LEU A 93 -28.37 25.13 12.30
N VAL A 94 -27.11 24.75 12.51
CA VAL A 94 -26.56 24.39 13.82
C VAL A 94 -26.68 25.57 14.78
N ALA A 95 -26.33 26.80 14.35
CA ALA A 95 -26.48 27.98 15.20
C ALA A 95 -27.95 28.21 15.63
N GLN A 96 -28.90 28.09 14.70
CA GLN A 96 -30.33 28.23 14.99
C GLN A 96 -30.87 27.14 15.91
N LEU A 97 -30.39 25.90 15.74
CA LEU A 97 -30.76 24.77 16.60
C LEU A 97 -30.16 24.90 18.01
N CYS A 98 -28.90 25.34 18.11
CA CYS A 98 -28.24 25.64 19.39
C CYS A 98 -29.01 26.72 20.16
N ASP A 99 -29.40 27.82 19.51
CA ASP A 99 -30.13 28.92 20.15
C ASP A 99 -31.51 28.48 20.68
N LYS A 100 -32.20 27.59 19.96
CA LYS A 100 -33.57 27.18 20.30
C LYS A 100 -33.64 26.02 21.27
N PHE A 101 -32.81 25.01 21.06
CA PHE A 101 -32.90 23.72 21.76
C PHE A 101 -31.70 23.44 22.66
N GLY A 102 -30.63 24.23 22.55
CA GLY A 102 -29.35 23.99 23.22
C GLY A 102 -28.39 23.12 22.40
N GLU A 103 -27.11 23.15 22.78
CA GLU A 103 -26.04 22.40 22.12
C GLU A 103 -26.18 20.87 22.29
N THR A 104 -26.80 20.42 23.38
CA THR A 104 -26.93 18.99 23.74
C THR A 104 -28.24 18.34 23.26
N HIS A 105 -29.05 19.05 22.47
CA HIS A 105 -30.29 18.52 21.94
C HIS A 105 -30.04 17.57 20.75
N ALA A 106 -30.83 16.50 20.64
CA ALA A 106 -30.61 15.44 19.65
C ALA A 106 -30.58 15.96 18.20
N GLU A 107 -31.48 16.90 17.84
CA GLU A 107 -31.48 17.52 16.51
C GLU A 107 -30.25 18.41 16.28
N THR A 108 -29.77 19.13 17.30
CA THR A 108 -28.56 19.95 17.23
C THR A 108 -27.33 19.07 17.03
N LEU A 109 -27.21 17.97 17.79
CA LEU A 109 -26.13 17.00 17.67
C LEU A 109 -26.13 16.32 16.30
N SER A 110 -27.29 15.89 15.80
CA SER A 110 -27.41 15.28 14.47
C SER A 110 -27.00 16.24 13.35
N CYS A 111 -27.44 17.50 13.41
CA CYS A 111 -27.02 18.52 12.44
C CYS A 111 -25.52 18.85 12.57
N THR A 112 -24.97 18.82 13.79
CA THR A 112 -23.53 19.01 14.04
C THR A 112 -22.71 17.87 13.45
N GLN A 113 -23.16 16.62 13.57
CA GLN A 113 -22.53 15.47 12.92
C GLN A 113 -22.58 15.58 11.40
N SER A 114 -23.70 16.02 10.82
CA SER A 114 -23.78 16.30 9.37
C SER A 114 -22.78 17.38 8.95
N LEU A 115 -22.66 18.47 9.73
CA LEU A 115 -21.69 19.54 9.49
C LEU A 115 -20.24 19.05 9.60
N VAL A 116 -19.93 18.21 10.59
CA VAL A 116 -18.61 17.59 10.73
C VAL A 116 -18.28 16.75 9.50
N LYS A 117 -19.20 15.90 9.05
CA LYS A 117 -19.04 15.10 7.83
C LYS A 117 -18.80 15.95 6.58
N SER A 118 -19.55 17.04 6.40
CA SER A 118 -19.34 17.97 5.29
C SER A 118 -17.97 18.66 5.37
N ASN A 119 -17.53 19.05 6.58
CA ASN A 119 -16.21 19.62 6.79
C ASN A 119 -15.07 18.62 6.53
N MET A 120 -15.22 17.35 6.95
CA MET A 120 -14.27 16.27 6.63
C MET A 120 -14.16 16.07 5.12
N LYS A 121 -15.27 16.11 4.37
CA LYS A 121 -15.24 16.02 2.89
C LYS A 121 -14.57 17.22 2.22
N LEU A 122 -14.60 18.40 2.86
CA LEU A 122 -13.84 19.57 2.45
C LEU A 122 -12.42 19.64 3.06
N LYS A 123 -12.01 18.60 3.82
CA LYS A 123 -10.74 18.53 4.52
C LYS A 123 -10.47 19.68 5.49
N ARG A 124 -11.53 20.24 6.08
CA ARG A 124 -11.46 21.26 7.14
C ARG A 124 -11.31 20.59 8.50
N TRP A 125 -10.21 19.85 8.68
CA TRP A 125 -10.01 18.96 9.83
C TRP A 125 -10.04 19.69 11.16
N ASP A 126 -9.40 20.86 11.28
CA ASP A 126 -9.38 21.61 12.54
C ASP A 126 -10.77 22.08 12.98
N GLU A 127 -11.61 22.47 12.02
CA GLU A 127 -12.97 22.92 12.30
C GLU A 127 -13.89 21.75 12.63
N ALA A 128 -13.67 20.61 11.96
CA ALA A 128 -14.33 19.35 12.26
C ALA A 128 -13.95 18.85 13.66
N ALA A 129 -12.66 18.81 13.99
CA ALA A 129 -12.13 18.37 15.29
C ALA A 129 -12.71 19.20 16.43
N ARG A 130 -12.62 20.53 16.36
CA ARG A 130 -13.16 21.43 17.41
C ARG A 130 -14.65 21.20 17.70
N ARG A 131 -15.45 20.96 16.65
CA ARG A 131 -16.88 20.68 16.82
C ARG A 131 -17.13 19.28 17.33
N GLN A 132 -16.38 18.30 16.83
CA GLN A 132 -16.54 16.90 17.18
C GLN A 132 -16.11 16.62 18.63
N VAL A 133 -15.07 17.29 19.15
CA VAL A 133 -14.70 17.22 20.58
C VAL A 133 -15.87 17.63 21.47
N LYS A 134 -16.50 18.79 21.19
CA LYS A 134 -17.69 19.24 21.93
C LYS A 134 -18.87 18.27 21.82
N ALA A 135 -19.07 17.69 20.64
CA ALA A 135 -20.13 16.70 20.43
C ALA A 135 -19.87 15.42 21.23
N VAL A 136 -18.63 14.94 21.29
CA VAL A 136 -18.23 13.78 22.10
C VAL A 136 -18.43 14.07 23.59
N GLU A 137 -17.98 15.22 24.10
CA GLU A 137 -18.20 15.63 25.50
C GLU A 137 -19.70 15.68 25.85
N ALA A 138 -20.51 16.31 24.99
CA ALA A 138 -21.97 16.37 25.17
C ALA A 138 -22.63 14.98 25.16
N CYS A 139 -22.18 14.07 24.28
CA CYS A 139 -22.68 12.70 24.24
C CYS A 139 -22.25 11.90 25.49
N LYS A 140 -20.99 12.02 25.92
CA LYS A 140 -20.48 11.37 27.15
C LYS A 140 -21.28 11.82 28.37
N ASP A 141 -21.56 13.11 28.52
CA ASP A 141 -22.30 13.66 29.66
C ASP A 141 -23.77 13.22 29.69
N ARG A 142 -24.42 13.14 28.52
CA ARG A 142 -25.86 12.88 28.41
C ARG A 142 -26.21 11.40 28.36
N LEU A 143 -25.43 10.61 27.63
CA LEU A 143 -25.75 9.23 27.25
C LEU A 143 -24.78 8.22 27.88
N GLY A 144 -23.62 8.69 28.36
CA GLY A 144 -22.54 7.84 28.86
C GLY A 144 -21.63 7.33 27.73
N VAL A 145 -20.45 6.82 28.12
CA VAL A 145 -19.41 6.34 27.20
C VAL A 145 -19.83 5.04 26.49
N GLU A 146 -20.63 4.21 27.15
CA GLU A 146 -21.10 2.92 26.62
C GLU A 146 -22.23 3.06 25.58
N ASP A 147 -22.82 4.25 25.40
CA ASP A 147 -23.88 4.43 24.41
C ASP A 147 -23.33 4.40 22.98
N GLY A 148 -24.04 3.69 22.09
CA GLY A 148 -23.65 3.54 20.68
C GLY A 148 -23.46 4.87 19.94
N THR A 149 -24.21 5.92 20.29
CA THR A 149 -24.05 7.23 19.65
C THR A 149 -22.81 7.97 20.14
N THR A 150 -22.43 7.79 21.41
CA THR A 150 -21.19 8.31 21.99
C THR A 150 -19.98 7.63 21.35
N MET A 151 -19.99 6.30 21.25
CA MET A 151 -18.92 5.54 20.58
C MET A 151 -18.77 5.92 19.10
N TYR A 152 -19.88 6.11 18.38
CA TYR A 152 -19.83 6.58 16.99
C TYR A 152 -19.21 7.99 16.87
N ALA A 153 -19.56 8.89 17.79
CA ALA A 153 -18.98 10.22 17.83
C ALA A 153 -17.48 10.18 18.13
N MET A 154 -17.04 9.30 19.04
CA MET A 154 -15.63 9.10 19.37
C MET A 154 -14.84 8.51 18.20
N GLU A 155 -15.38 7.53 17.47
CA GLU A 155 -14.71 6.98 16.28
C GLU A 155 -14.60 8.03 15.17
N THR A 156 -15.63 8.87 14.99
CA THR A 156 -15.56 9.99 14.04
C THR A 156 -14.46 10.98 14.43
N LEU A 157 -14.25 11.22 15.73
CA LEU A 157 -13.15 12.05 16.21
C LEU A 157 -11.78 11.37 16.00
N ALA A 158 -11.69 10.06 16.22
CA ALA A 158 -10.49 9.29 15.93
C ALA A 158 -10.13 9.32 14.43
N GLU A 159 -11.12 9.26 13.54
CA GLU A 159 -10.93 9.45 12.09
C GLU A 159 -10.34 10.82 11.78
N ILE A 160 -10.87 11.89 12.39
CA ILE A 160 -10.33 13.25 12.21
C ILE A 160 -8.87 13.34 12.70
N TYR A 161 -8.54 12.77 13.86
CA TYR A 161 -7.17 12.75 14.36
C TYR A 161 -6.22 11.90 13.51
N ARG A 162 -6.69 10.78 12.93
CA ARG A 162 -5.90 10.00 11.96
C ARG A 162 -5.52 10.86 10.75
N GLU A 163 -6.47 11.59 10.18
CA GLU A 163 -6.23 12.47 9.03
C GLU A 163 -5.30 13.66 9.36
N GLN A 164 -5.28 14.09 10.63
CA GLN A 164 -4.35 15.11 11.14
C GLN A 164 -2.98 14.56 11.55
N ALA A 165 -2.74 13.25 11.41
CA ALA A 165 -1.55 12.55 11.93
C ALA A 165 -1.36 12.68 13.45
N GLU A 166 -2.42 12.97 14.21
CA GLU A 166 -2.47 12.94 15.67
C GLU A 166 -2.73 11.51 16.15
N TRP A 167 -1.76 10.63 15.90
CA TRP A 167 -1.95 9.19 16.01
C TRP A 167 -2.18 8.69 17.44
N GLU A 168 -1.60 9.36 18.44
CA GLU A 168 -1.73 8.98 19.85
C GLU A 168 -3.16 9.20 20.34
N GLN A 169 -3.75 10.35 20.00
CA GLN A 169 -5.14 10.71 20.31
C GLN A 169 -6.12 9.79 19.59
N ALA A 170 -5.82 9.43 18.34
CA ALA A 170 -6.62 8.45 17.58
C ALA A 170 -6.55 7.03 18.19
N GLU A 171 -5.37 6.61 18.65
CA GLU A 171 -5.16 5.33 19.35
C GLU A 171 -5.93 5.30 20.68
N GLU A 172 -5.84 6.36 21.49
CA GLU A 172 -6.54 6.47 22.78
C GLU A 172 -8.06 6.38 22.60
N LEU A 173 -8.63 7.15 21.66
CA LEU A 173 -10.07 7.12 21.40
C LEU A 173 -10.54 5.76 20.88
N ALA A 174 -9.79 5.13 19.97
CA ALA A 174 -10.15 3.82 19.45
C ALA A 174 -10.12 2.74 20.55
N LEU A 175 -9.13 2.80 21.46
CA LEU A 175 -9.07 1.92 22.62
C LEU A 175 -10.23 2.17 23.60
N GLU A 176 -10.59 3.43 23.85
CA GLU A 176 -11.73 3.79 24.70
C GLU A 176 -13.05 3.24 24.11
N VAL A 177 -13.25 3.34 22.79
CA VAL A 177 -14.40 2.73 22.09
C VAL A 177 -14.42 1.20 22.23
N ILE A 178 -13.26 0.54 22.07
CA ILE A 178 -13.15 -0.93 22.20
C ILE A 178 -13.50 -1.35 23.63
N GLU A 179 -12.97 -0.67 24.65
CA GLU A 179 -13.24 -0.99 26.05
C GLU A 179 -14.70 -0.73 26.43
N ALA A 180 -15.25 0.44 26.05
CA ALA A 180 -16.65 0.77 26.28
C ALA A 180 -17.59 -0.23 25.63
N SER A 181 -17.31 -0.63 24.39
CA SER A 181 -18.10 -1.65 23.69
C SER A 181 -17.98 -3.03 24.33
N LYS A 182 -16.77 -3.45 24.73
CA LYS A 182 -16.55 -4.73 25.43
C LYS A 182 -17.30 -4.79 26.76
N ASN A 183 -17.32 -3.70 27.52
CA ASN A 183 -17.99 -3.62 28.82
C ASN A 183 -19.52 -3.55 28.68
N GLY A 184 -20.03 -2.74 27.76
CA GLY A 184 -21.47 -2.53 27.59
C GLY A 184 -22.18 -3.65 26.82
N TYR A 185 -21.55 -4.17 25.78
CA TYR A 185 -22.21 -5.07 24.81
C TYR A 185 -21.48 -6.40 24.56
N GLY A 186 -20.26 -6.57 25.07
CA GLY A 186 -19.43 -7.75 24.83
C GLY A 186 -18.45 -7.59 23.67
N SER A 187 -17.45 -8.47 23.61
CA SER A 187 -16.38 -8.46 22.60
C SER A 187 -16.86 -8.77 21.18
N GLU A 188 -18.03 -9.39 21.05
CA GLU A 188 -18.64 -9.80 19.80
C GLU A 188 -19.44 -8.69 19.11
N HIS A 189 -19.77 -7.62 19.84
CA HIS A 189 -20.66 -6.58 19.35
C HIS A 189 -20.07 -5.82 18.15
N PRO A 190 -20.88 -5.44 17.13
CA PRO A 190 -20.40 -4.69 15.97
C PRO A 190 -19.63 -3.41 16.31
N SER A 191 -19.96 -2.73 17.42
CA SER A 191 -19.22 -1.55 17.88
C SER A 191 -17.77 -1.85 18.29
N THR A 192 -17.49 -3.06 18.78
CA THR A 192 -16.12 -3.50 19.09
C THR A 192 -15.31 -3.67 17.80
N LEU A 193 -15.95 -4.19 16.73
CA LEU A 193 -15.33 -4.27 15.41
C LEU A 193 -15.05 -2.90 14.80
N ILE A 194 -15.94 -1.93 15.01
CA ILE A 194 -15.74 -0.54 14.54
C ILE A 194 -14.49 0.06 15.17
N GLY A 195 -14.37 0.00 16.51
CA GLY A 195 -13.18 0.50 17.20
C GLY A 195 -11.90 -0.26 16.83
N LEU A 196 -11.97 -1.59 16.68
CA LEU A 196 -10.85 -2.38 16.17
C LEU A 196 -10.43 -1.98 14.76
N GLY A 197 -11.39 -1.78 13.86
CA GLY A 197 -11.13 -1.30 12.50
C GLY A 197 -10.43 0.06 12.50
N GLY A 198 -10.88 0.98 13.35
CA GLY A 198 -10.25 2.28 13.55
C GLY A 198 -8.81 2.17 14.06
N LEU A 199 -8.57 1.35 15.08
CA LEU A 199 -7.24 1.11 15.64
C LEU A 199 -6.28 0.49 14.62
N LEU A 200 -6.76 -0.47 13.82
CA LEU A 200 -5.96 -1.10 12.76
C LEU A 200 -5.58 -0.10 11.67
N GLN A 201 -6.49 0.81 11.29
CA GLN A 201 -6.18 1.90 10.36
C GLN A 201 -5.11 2.84 10.94
N THR A 202 -5.22 3.21 12.22
CA THR A 202 -4.22 4.03 12.92
C THR A 202 -2.84 3.37 12.88
N TYR A 203 -2.74 2.07 13.18
CA TYR A 203 -1.45 1.36 13.14
C TYR A 203 -0.90 1.16 11.72
N ARG A 204 -1.77 0.93 10.72
CA ARG A 204 -1.36 0.86 9.32
C ARG A 204 -0.78 2.19 8.84
N ALA A 205 -1.41 3.31 9.20
CA ALA A 205 -0.90 4.65 8.87
C ALA A 205 0.46 4.96 9.55
N GLN A 206 0.74 4.35 10.69
CA GLN A 206 2.04 4.44 11.38
C GLN A 206 3.10 3.44 10.85
N ASP A 207 2.80 2.61 9.86
CA ASP A 207 3.67 1.53 9.36
C ASP A 207 4.01 0.47 10.43
N ARG A 208 3.17 0.33 11.47
CA ARG A 208 3.37 -0.58 12.61
C ARG A 208 2.70 -1.93 12.42
N TRP A 209 3.10 -2.66 11.38
CA TRP A 209 2.50 -3.95 11.00
C TRP A 209 2.54 -5.01 12.11
N ASP A 210 3.58 -5.02 12.97
CA ASP A 210 3.65 -5.94 14.11
C ASP A 210 2.49 -5.76 15.11
N ARG A 211 2.03 -4.51 15.30
CA ARG A 211 0.89 -4.22 16.17
C ARG A 211 -0.43 -4.60 15.52
N VAL A 212 -0.55 -4.42 14.21
CA VAL A 212 -1.71 -4.86 13.42
C VAL A 212 -1.89 -6.36 13.54
N GLU A 213 -0.82 -7.15 13.34
CA GLU A 213 -0.85 -8.62 13.47
C GLU A 213 -1.26 -9.04 14.88
N ARG A 214 -0.65 -8.44 15.92
CA ARG A 214 -0.94 -8.77 17.32
C ARG A 214 -2.40 -8.54 17.68
N VAL A 215 -2.95 -7.37 17.33
CA VAL A 215 -4.36 -7.04 17.63
C VAL A 215 -5.30 -8.00 16.91
N LEU A 216 -5.04 -8.33 15.64
CA LEU A 216 -5.86 -9.27 14.88
C LEU A 216 -5.77 -10.70 15.44
N LEU A 217 -4.58 -11.18 15.79
CA LEU A 217 -4.39 -12.50 16.39
C LEU A 217 -5.06 -12.61 17.77
N GLU A 218 -4.83 -11.63 18.65
CA GLU A 218 -5.38 -11.66 20.01
C GLU A 218 -6.91 -11.62 20.00
N ASN A 219 -7.52 -10.72 19.22
CA ASN A 219 -8.98 -10.62 19.18
C ASN A 219 -9.61 -11.79 18.41
N SER A 220 -8.97 -12.33 17.36
CA SER A 220 -9.48 -13.51 16.66
C SER A 220 -9.41 -14.78 17.52
N GLU A 221 -8.34 -15.00 18.29
CA GLU A 221 -8.25 -16.14 19.22
C GLU A 221 -9.17 -15.97 20.43
N THR A 222 -9.32 -14.75 20.95
CA THR A 222 -10.30 -14.46 22.01
C THR A 222 -11.72 -14.77 21.53
N CYS A 223 -12.11 -14.25 20.35
CA CYS A 223 -13.43 -14.51 19.79
C CYS A 223 -13.63 -16.00 19.45
N LYS A 224 -12.60 -16.67 18.92
CA LYS A 224 -12.65 -18.11 18.65
C LYS A 224 -12.84 -18.92 19.94
N ARG A 225 -12.14 -18.58 21.02
CA ARG A 225 -12.26 -19.26 22.32
C ARG A 225 -13.65 -19.06 22.92
N ASP A 226 -14.14 -17.83 22.90
CA ASP A 226 -15.33 -17.44 23.67
C ASP A 226 -16.63 -17.73 22.91
N PHE A 227 -16.62 -17.65 21.57
CA PHE A 227 -17.82 -17.82 20.73
C PHE A 227 -17.71 -18.94 19.67
N GLY A 228 -16.53 -19.55 19.53
CA GLY A 228 -16.28 -20.59 18.56
C GLY A 228 -15.82 -20.08 17.19
N HIS A 229 -15.46 -21.05 16.33
CA HIS A 229 -14.92 -20.80 14.99
C HIS A 229 -15.96 -20.28 13.99
N GLU A 230 -17.25 -20.50 14.25
CA GLU A 230 -18.36 -20.17 13.34
C GLU A 230 -19.00 -18.81 13.65
N HIS A 231 -18.54 -18.13 14.72
CA HIS A 231 -19.14 -16.86 15.11
C HIS A 231 -18.81 -15.74 14.10
N PRO A 232 -19.82 -14.94 13.66
CA PRO A 232 -19.66 -13.74 12.84
C PRO A 232 -18.39 -12.92 13.06
N THR A 233 -18.17 -12.50 14.30
CA THR A 233 -17.07 -11.63 14.70
C THR A 233 -15.71 -12.32 14.55
N THR A 234 -15.61 -13.60 14.93
CA THR A 234 -14.41 -14.42 14.73
C THR A 234 -14.04 -14.46 13.25
N LEU A 235 -15.02 -14.67 12.39
CA LEU A 235 -14.80 -14.81 10.97
C LEU A 235 -14.42 -13.49 10.28
N VAL A 236 -14.98 -12.34 10.72
CA VAL A 236 -14.56 -11.01 10.24
C VAL A 236 -13.10 -10.74 10.60
N LEU A 237 -12.71 -11.04 11.84
CA LEU A 237 -11.31 -10.86 12.29
C LEU A 237 -10.35 -11.78 11.53
N LEU A 238 -10.77 -13.01 11.22
CA LEU A 238 -10.01 -13.91 10.36
C LEU A 238 -9.87 -13.36 8.93
N ALA A 239 -10.92 -12.79 8.34
CA ALA A 239 -10.82 -12.16 7.02
C ALA A 239 -9.86 -10.95 7.02
N TRP A 240 -9.90 -10.11 8.07
CA TRP A 240 -8.96 -9.00 8.22
C TRP A 240 -7.51 -9.48 8.43
N LEU A 241 -7.31 -10.58 9.15
CA LEU A 241 -6.01 -11.22 9.30
C LEU A 241 -5.49 -11.81 7.98
N ALA A 242 -6.35 -12.44 7.19
CA ALA A 242 -5.99 -12.91 5.85
C ALA A 242 -5.59 -11.76 4.92
N LYS A 243 -6.33 -10.65 4.95
CA LYS A 243 -5.98 -9.43 4.23
C LYS A 243 -4.66 -8.83 4.72
N PHE A 244 -4.41 -8.83 6.02
CA PHE A 244 -3.11 -8.40 6.56
C PHE A 244 -1.95 -9.28 6.06
N TYR A 245 -2.13 -10.61 6.01
CA TYR A 245 -1.12 -11.50 5.44
C TYR A 245 -0.90 -11.27 3.95
N TYR A 246 -1.94 -10.89 3.23
CA TYR A 246 -1.80 -10.43 1.85
C TYR A 246 -0.97 -9.14 1.76
N ASP A 247 -1.33 -8.11 2.54
CA ASP A 247 -0.65 -6.81 2.56
C ASP A 247 0.85 -6.95 2.95
N THR A 248 1.23 -8.05 3.63
CA THR A 248 2.61 -8.35 4.08
C THR A 248 3.33 -9.44 3.27
N ASP A 249 2.85 -9.74 2.06
CA ASP A 249 3.41 -10.73 1.11
C ASP A 249 3.46 -12.18 1.63
N ARG A 250 2.59 -12.51 2.60
CA ARG A 250 2.38 -13.84 3.18
C ARG A 250 1.09 -14.48 2.65
N VAL A 251 0.88 -14.42 1.33
CA VAL A 251 -0.39 -14.79 0.67
C VAL A 251 -0.86 -16.22 0.99
N LEU A 252 0.07 -17.17 1.08
CA LEU A 252 -0.24 -18.58 1.42
C LEU A 252 -0.84 -18.75 2.81
N ASP A 253 -0.45 -17.94 3.79
CA ASP A 253 -0.99 -17.98 5.15
C ASP A 253 -2.42 -17.43 5.15
N GLY A 254 -2.66 -16.34 4.40
CA GLY A 254 -3.99 -15.77 4.22
C GLY A 254 -4.98 -16.72 3.53
N MET A 255 -4.54 -17.42 2.47
CA MET A 255 -5.35 -18.42 1.76
C MET A 255 -5.76 -19.58 2.68
N LYS A 256 -4.80 -20.19 3.39
CA LYS A 256 -5.10 -21.28 4.35
C LYS A 256 -6.09 -20.85 5.42
N LEU A 257 -5.96 -19.62 5.89
CA LEU A 257 -6.82 -19.08 6.93
C LEU A 257 -8.25 -18.88 6.42
N LEU A 258 -8.44 -18.33 5.21
CA LEU A 258 -9.75 -18.23 4.56
C LEU A 258 -10.36 -19.60 4.24
N GLU A 259 -9.59 -20.55 3.71
CA GLU A 259 -10.04 -21.92 3.46
C GLU A 259 -10.51 -22.60 4.75
N SER A 260 -9.77 -22.41 5.84
CA SER A 260 -10.15 -22.95 7.16
C SER A 260 -11.44 -22.33 7.68
N ALA A 261 -11.63 -21.02 7.48
CA ALA A 261 -12.82 -20.30 7.89
C ALA A 261 -14.05 -20.74 7.09
N ILE A 262 -13.92 -20.89 5.76
CA ILE A 262 -14.97 -21.39 4.87
C ILE A 262 -15.38 -22.81 5.26
N LYS A 263 -14.40 -23.68 5.51
CA LYS A 263 -14.65 -25.07 5.93
C LYS A 263 -15.32 -25.16 7.31
N ALA A 264 -14.98 -24.27 8.23
CA ALA A 264 -15.60 -24.19 9.55
C ALA A 264 -17.06 -23.70 9.43
N SER A 265 -17.32 -22.67 8.63
CA SER A 265 -18.67 -22.10 8.42
C SER A 265 -19.67 -23.02 7.72
N GLY A 266 -19.23 -24.17 7.19
CA GLY A 266 -20.08 -25.13 6.48
C GLY A 266 -20.88 -26.10 7.38
N LYS A 267 -20.84 -25.96 8.71
CA LYS A 267 -21.56 -26.84 9.65
C LYS A 267 -22.71 -26.13 10.35
N ASP A 268 -23.88 -26.78 10.31
CA ASP A 268 -25.13 -26.54 11.06
C ASP A 268 -25.38 -25.14 11.66
N LEU A 269 -26.06 -24.27 10.90
CA LEU A 269 -26.71 -23.09 11.46
C LEU A 269 -28.17 -23.36 11.83
N ALA A 270 -28.47 -23.16 13.13
CA ALA A 270 -29.71 -23.54 13.80
C ALA A 270 -30.94 -22.65 13.52
N THR A 271 -30.79 -21.47 12.92
CA THR A 271 -31.90 -20.53 12.63
C THR A 271 -31.81 -19.93 11.22
N TYR A 272 -32.98 -19.64 10.63
CA TYR A 272 -33.13 -19.19 9.23
C TYR A 272 -32.49 -17.81 8.97
N GLU A 273 -32.59 -16.85 9.90
CA GLU A 273 -31.95 -15.53 9.79
C GLU A 273 -30.42 -15.59 9.87
N TYR A 274 -29.88 -16.44 10.74
CA TYR A 274 -28.43 -16.64 10.87
C TYR A 274 -27.86 -17.35 9.64
N ARG A 275 -28.64 -18.25 9.03
CA ARG A 275 -28.29 -18.92 7.78
C ARG A 275 -28.13 -17.94 6.63
N MET A 276 -29.00 -16.94 6.47
CA MET A 276 -28.89 -15.95 5.40
C MET A 276 -27.67 -15.03 5.56
N LEU A 277 -27.46 -14.48 6.75
CA LEU A 277 -26.30 -13.62 7.05
C LEU A 277 -24.96 -14.34 6.96
N GLU A 278 -24.90 -15.60 7.40
CA GLU A 278 -23.67 -16.38 7.27
C GLU A 278 -23.45 -16.87 5.84
N GLN A 279 -24.51 -17.14 5.09
CA GLN A 279 -24.44 -17.45 3.67
C GLN A 279 -23.90 -16.26 2.87
N GLU A 280 -24.39 -15.03 3.08
CA GLU A 280 -23.82 -13.81 2.48
C GLU A 280 -22.33 -13.64 2.78
N ARG A 281 -21.91 -13.91 4.02
CA ARG A 281 -20.49 -13.83 4.40
C ARG A 281 -19.62 -14.94 3.82
N ILE A 282 -20.16 -16.15 3.66
CA ILE A 282 -19.47 -17.23 2.94
C ILE A 282 -19.28 -16.83 1.48
N LEU A 283 -20.30 -16.22 0.85
CA LEU A 283 -20.20 -15.71 -0.51
C LEU A 283 -19.09 -14.65 -0.64
N GLU A 284 -19.00 -13.73 0.33
CA GLU A 284 -17.95 -12.70 0.37
C GLU A 284 -16.54 -13.29 0.55
N ARG A 285 -16.36 -14.25 1.48
CA ARG A 285 -15.05 -14.91 1.69
C ARG A 285 -14.60 -15.72 0.47
N ARG A 286 -15.53 -16.38 -0.23
CA ARG A 286 -15.23 -17.11 -1.47
C ARG A 286 -14.86 -16.16 -2.61
N LYS A 287 -15.51 -14.99 -2.69
CA LYS A 287 -15.13 -13.90 -3.60
C LYS A 287 -13.71 -13.42 -3.30
N ASP A 288 -13.36 -13.17 -2.04
CA ASP A 288 -12.02 -12.73 -1.64
C ASP A 288 -10.95 -13.81 -1.93
N LEU A 289 -11.26 -15.09 -1.67
CA LEU A 289 -10.41 -16.22 -2.05
C LEU A 289 -10.19 -16.26 -3.57
N ALA A 290 -11.23 -16.04 -4.38
CA ALA A 290 -11.09 -15.99 -5.84
C ALA A 290 -10.23 -14.81 -6.32
N VAL A 291 -10.30 -13.66 -5.65
CA VAL A 291 -9.41 -12.52 -5.92
C VAL A 291 -7.94 -12.89 -5.64
N LEU A 292 -7.66 -13.56 -4.51
CA LEU A 292 -6.32 -14.03 -4.19
C LEU A 292 -5.79 -15.05 -5.23
N HIS A 293 -6.65 -15.94 -5.74
CA HIS A 293 -6.28 -16.84 -6.83
C HIS A 293 -5.98 -16.09 -8.13
N LEU A 294 -6.75 -15.08 -8.50
CA LEU A 294 -6.51 -14.25 -9.69
C LEU A 294 -5.15 -13.54 -9.63
N GLU A 295 -4.77 -13.04 -8.46
CA GLU A 295 -3.52 -12.30 -8.28
C GLU A 295 -2.27 -13.19 -8.31
N GLN A 296 -2.41 -14.46 -7.89
CA GLN A 296 -1.39 -15.50 -8.07
C GLN A 296 -1.31 -16.04 -9.51
N GLY A 297 -2.17 -15.57 -10.43
CA GLY A 297 -2.26 -16.09 -11.80
C GLY A 297 -2.96 -17.45 -11.91
N ASN A 298 -3.61 -17.92 -10.84
CA ASN A 298 -4.41 -19.16 -10.82
C ASN A 298 -5.81 -18.89 -11.38
N VAL A 299 -5.87 -18.52 -12.67
CA VAL A 299 -7.09 -18.06 -13.35
C VAL A 299 -8.17 -19.14 -13.39
N GLN A 300 -7.79 -20.42 -13.48
CA GLN A 300 -8.72 -21.54 -13.60
C GLN A 300 -9.43 -21.86 -12.27
N GLU A 301 -8.69 -21.84 -11.16
CA GLU A 301 -9.24 -22.00 -9.81
C GLU A 301 -10.17 -20.85 -9.46
N ALA A 302 -9.78 -19.61 -9.78
CA ALA A 302 -10.64 -18.45 -9.61
C ALA A 302 -11.94 -18.57 -10.42
N GLN A 303 -11.86 -19.00 -11.68
CA GLN A 303 -13.03 -19.24 -12.52
C GLN A 303 -13.98 -20.27 -11.90
N THR A 304 -13.43 -21.37 -11.38
CA THR A 304 -14.22 -22.45 -10.78
C THR A 304 -14.97 -21.97 -9.54
N ILE A 305 -14.28 -21.23 -8.66
CA ILE A 305 -14.88 -20.64 -7.46
C ILE A 305 -15.98 -19.66 -7.85
N LEU A 306 -15.70 -18.74 -8.79
CA LEU A 306 -16.62 -17.67 -9.16
C LEU A 306 -17.85 -18.17 -9.94
N SER A 307 -17.72 -19.18 -10.79
CA SER A 307 -18.86 -19.76 -11.52
C SER A 307 -19.85 -20.43 -10.56
N CYS A 308 -19.33 -21.22 -9.61
CA CYS A 308 -20.15 -21.82 -8.56
C CYS A 308 -20.78 -20.74 -7.67
N LEU A 309 -20.01 -19.69 -7.34
CA LEU A 309 -20.49 -18.57 -6.55
C LEU A 309 -21.61 -17.78 -7.24
N LEU A 310 -21.54 -17.60 -8.56
CA LEU A 310 -22.55 -16.87 -9.32
C LEU A 310 -23.92 -17.57 -9.29
N GLU A 311 -23.94 -18.90 -9.40
CA GLU A 311 -25.18 -19.68 -9.31
C GLU A 311 -25.80 -19.53 -7.92
N GLU A 312 -25.00 -19.68 -6.86
CA GLU A 312 -25.46 -19.51 -5.48
C GLU A 312 -25.94 -18.08 -5.18
N CYS A 313 -25.23 -17.05 -5.64
CA CYS A 313 -25.64 -15.64 -5.48
C CYS A 313 -26.97 -15.35 -6.19
N ARG A 314 -27.21 -15.93 -7.37
CA ARG A 314 -28.46 -15.75 -8.11
C ARG A 314 -29.67 -16.33 -7.36
N ASP A 315 -29.47 -17.45 -6.67
CA ASP A 315 -30.53 -18.12 -5.92
C ASP A 315 -30.79 -17.52 -4.53
N THR A 316 -29.75 -16.96 -3.91
CA THR A 316 -29.80 -16.46 -2.52
C THR A 316 -30.20 -14.99 -2.42
N VAL A 317 -29.35 -14.10 -2.94
CA VAL A 317 -29.52 -12.64 -2.87
C VAL A 317 -30.17 -12.05 -4.13
N GLY A 318 -30.20 -12.84 -5.21
CA GLY A 318 -30.85 -12.48 -6.46
C GLY A 318 -29.91 -11.86 -7.49
N SER A 319 -30.35 -11.89 -8.76
CA SER A 319 -29.55 -11.46 -9.92
C SER A 319 -29.30 -9.95 -10.01
N ARG A 320 -30.01 -9.14 -9.21
CA ARG A 320 -29.90 -7.68 -9.17
C ARG A 320 -29.10 -7.16 -7.98
N ASP A 321 -28.65 -8.04 -7.09
CA ASP A 321 -27.87 -7.64 -5.92
C ASP A 321 -26.45 -7.18 -6.29
N LEU A 322 -25.90 -6.23 -5.53
CA LEU A 322 -24.55 -5.70 -5.75
C LEU A 322 -23.48 -6.78 -5.61
N THR A 323 -23.68 -7.78 -4.75
CA THR A 323 -22.78 -8.92 -4.57
C THR A 323 -22.74 -9.77 -5.83
N THR A 324 -23.90 -10.08 -6.39
CA THR A 324 -24.01 -10.82 -7.66
C THR A 324 -23.35 -10.07 -8.81
N LEU A 325 -23.54 -8.75 -8.88
CA LEU A 325 -22.87 -7.90 -9.88
C LEU A 325 -21.35 -7.87 -9.70
N GLY A 326 -20.87 -7.87 -8.46
CA GLY A 326 -19.45 -7.97 -8.14
C GLY A 326 -18.84 -9.29 -8.63
N VAL A 327 -19.51 -10.41 -8.39
CA VAL A 327 -19.08 -11.74 -8.89
C VAL A 327 -19.07 -11.79 -10.42
N MET A 328 -20.10 -11.24 -11.08
CA MET A 328 -20.14 -11.12 -12.54
C MET A 328 -19.01 -10.25 -13.10
N THR A 329 -18.62 -9.19 -12.38
CA THR A 329 -17.49 -8.32 -12.77
C THR A 329 -16.17 -9.08 -12.71
N LEU A 330 -15.96 -9.89 -11.66
CA LEU A 330 -14.78 -10.73 -11.52
C LEU A 330 -14.74 -11.85 -12.57
N LEU A 331 -15.86 -12.49 -12.88
CA LEU A 331 -15.96 -13.45 -13.99
C LEU A 331 -15.67 -12.79 -15.33
N ALA A 332 -16.17 -11.59 -15.59
CA ALA A 332 -15.83 -10.85 -16.80
C ALA A 332 -14.32 -10.59 -16.90
N LYS A 333 -13.65 -10.29 -15.78
CA LYS A 333 -12.18 -10.13 -15.73
C LYS A 333 -11.44 -11.45 -15.99
N VAL A 334 -11.90 -12.56 -15.42
CA VAL A 334 -11.37 -13.91 -15.69
C VAL A 334 -11.47 -14.24 -17.18
N HIS A 335 -12.66 -14.09 -17.76
CA HIS A 335 -12.90 -14.35 -19.18
C HIS A 335 -12.05 -13.43 -20.08
N PHE A 336 -11.91 -12.15 -19.70
CA PHE A 336 -11.02 -11.22 -20.39
C PHE A 336 -9.55 -11.65 -20.35
N GLN A 337 -9.02 -12.09 -19.20
CA GLN A 337 -7.65 -12.61 -19.07
C GLN A 337 -7.42 -13.90 -19.87
N GLN A 338 -8.47 -14.68 -20.12
CA GLN A 338 -8.46 -15.87 -20.97
C GLN A 338 -8.71 -15.57 -22.45
N SER A 339 -8.82 -14.30 -22.85
CA SER A 339 -9.22 -13.87 -24.20
C SER A 339 -10.62 -14.33 -24.66
N HIS A 340 -11.48 -14.74 -23.72
CA HIS A 340 -12.90 -15.04 -23.94
C HIS A 340 -13.74 -13.75 -23.95
N TYR A 341 -13.52 -12.90 -24.96
CA TYR A 341 -14.08 -11.54 -25.02
C TYR A 341 -15.60 -11.50 -25.17
N HIS A 342 -16.20 -12.50 -25.83
CA HIS A 342 -17.65 -12.59 -26.00
C HIS A 342 -18.36 -12.77 -24.65
N GLU A 343 -17.89 -13.74 -23.86
CA GLU A 343 -18.40 -14.04 -22.53
C GLU A 343 -18.17 -12.85 -21.57
N ALA A 344 -17.00 -12.23 -21.62
CA ALA A 344 -16.72 -11.01 -20.85
C ALA A 344 -17.69 -9.87 -21.22
N MET A 345 -18.00 -9.70 -22.51
CA MET A 345 -18.94 -8.68 -22.98
C MET A 345 -20.37 -8.97 -22.54
N GLU A 346 -20.82 -10.23 -22.56
CA GLU A 346 -22.14 -10.61 -22.06
C GLU A 346 -22.31 -10.22 -20.59
N PHE A 347 -21.33 -10.55 -19.73
CA PHE A 347 -21.35 -10.15 -18.33
C PHE A 347 -21.41 -8.63 -18.15
N GLN A 348 -20.55 -7.88 -18.84
CA GLN A 348 -20.54 -6.41 -18.75
C GLN A 348 -21.82 -5.78 -19.27
N SER A 349 -22.45 -6.36 -20.30
CA SER A 349 -23.73 -5.89 -20.83
C SER A 349 -24.87 -6.04 -19.82
N ILE A 350 -24.90 -7.16 -19.08
CA ILE A 350 -25.88 -7.41 -18.03
C ILE A 350 -25.64 -6.45 -16.87
N ILE A 351 -24.38 -6.28 -16.43
CA ILE A 351 -24.01 -5.36 -15.34
C ILE A 351 -24.43 -3.93 -15.71
N ARG A 352 -24.12 -3.47 -16.92
CA ARG A 352 -24.52 -2.15 -17.41
C ARG A 352 -26.03 -1.95 -17.36
N ARG A 353 -26.81 -2.93 -17.86
CA ARG A 353 -28.28 -2.84 -17.87
C ARG A 353 -28.83 -2.75 -16.45
N VAL A 354 -28.41 -3.66 -15.57
CA VAL A 354 -28.91 -3.71 -14.19
C VAL A 354 -28.52 -2.46 -13.41
N THR A 355 -27.26 -2.03 -13.49
CA THR A 355 -26.78 -0.83 -12.78
C THR A 355 -27.43 0.46 -13.32
N SER A 356 -27.68 0.54 -14.63
CA SER A 356 -28.40 1.67 -15.24
C SER A 356 -29.86 1.75 -14.78
N GLU A 357 -30.53 0.61 -14.62
CA GLU A 357 -31.89 0.55 -14.07
C GLU A 357 -31.94 0.89 -12.57
N LEU A 358 -30.92 0.51 -11.79
CA LEU A 358 -30.88 0.71 -10.34
C LEU A 358 -30.41 2.12 -9.94
N PHE A 359 -29.34 2.61 -10.57
CA PHE A 359 -28.62 3.82 -10.15
C PHE A 359 -28.66 4.94 -11.18
N GLY A 360 -29.18 4.66 -12.37
CA GLY A 360 -29.20 5.58 -13.50
C GLY A 360 -27.98 5.45 -14.41
N PRO A 361 -28.02 6.08 -15.59
CA PRO A 361 -27.01 5.91 -16.64
C PRO A 361 -25.65 6.55 -16.31
N ILE A 362 -25.60 7.48 -15.36
CA ILE A 362 -24.40 8.25 -14.98
C ILE A 362 -24.13 7.99 -13.49
N HIS A 363 -23.78 6.74 -13.19
CA HIS A 363 -23.37 6.27 -11.87
C HIS A 363 -22.07 5.48 -12.02
N SER A 364 -21.18 5.54 -11.02
CA SER A 364 -19.83 4.96 -11.09
C SER A 364 -19.83 3.48 -11.53
N TYR A 365 -20.76 2.67 -11.02
CA TYR A 365 -20.90 1.25 -11.45
C TYR A 365 -21.29 1.08 -12.92
N THR A 366 -22.20 1.91 -13.43
CA THR A 366 -22.64 1.87 -14.84
C THR A 366 -21.53 2.36 -15.77
N LEU A 367 -20.85 3.44 -15.37
CA LEU A 367 -19.71 3.98 -16.09
C LEU A 367 -18.57 2.96 -16.17
N ASN A 368 -18.23 2.28 -15.06
CA ASN A 368 -17.22 1.24 -15.03
C ASN A 368 -17.55 0.05 -15.95
N ALA A 369 -18.81 -0.40 -15.95
CA ALA A 369 -19.23 -1.47 -16.85
C ALA A 369 -19.08 -1.07 -18.33
N MET A 370 -19.46 0.17 -18.69
CA MET A 370 -19.28 0.69 -20.04
C MET A 370 -17.80 0.88 -20.40
N MET A 371 -16.97 1.29 -19.45
CA MET A 371 -15.52 1.42 -19.64
C MET A 371 -14.85 0.07 -19.91
N ASN A 372 -15.29 -0.98 -19.21
CA ASN A 372 -14.82 -2.34 -19.44
C ASN A 372 -15.28 -2.88 -20.80
N VAL A 373 -16.47 -2.50 -21.28
CA VAL A 373 -16.90 -2.80 -22.67
C VAL A 373 -16.00 -2.10 -23.68
N ALA A 374 -15.67 -0.82 -23.46
CA ALA A 374 -14.74 -0.10 -24.34
C ALA A 374 -13.35 -0.75 -24.35
N LEU A 375 -12.88 -1.24 -23.20
CA LEU A 375 -11.64 -2.02 -23.11
C LEU A 375 -11.73 -3.33 -23.92
N ILE A 376 -12.85 -4.04 -23.86
CA ILE A 376 -13.08 -5.26 -24.65
C ILE A 376 -13.10 -4.96 -26.16
N TYR A 377 -13.69 -3.83 -26.58
CA TYR A 377 -13.63 -3.39 -27.98
C TYR A 377 -12.21 -3.06 -28.40
N ARG A 378 -11.46 -2.38 -27.52
CA ARG A 378 -10.07 -2.01 -27.73
C ARG A 378 -9.16 -3.23 -27.92
N GLU A 379 -9.28 -4.26 -27.08
CA GLU A 379 -8.50 -5.50 -27.23
C GLU A 379 -8.92 -6.35 -28.46
N GLN A 380 -10.11 -6.11 -29.00
CA GLN A 380 -10.57 -6.68 -30.28
C GLN A 380 -10.23 -5.78 -31.49
N GLU A 381 -9.43 -4.74 -31.29
CA GLU A 381 -9.05 -3.75 -32.31
C GLU A 381 -10.23 -2.99 -32.94
N GLN A 382 -11.38 -2.97 -32.26
CA GLN A 382 -12.58 -2.20 -32.64
C GLN A 382 -12.52 -0.79 -32.05
N PHE A 383 -11.50 -0.03 -32.44
CA PHE A 383 -11.18 1.25 -31.81
C PHE A 383 -12.26 2.31 -32.00
N GLU A 384 -12.95 2.36 -33.15
CA GLU A 384 -14.02 3.34 -33.39
C GLU A 384 -15.22 3.15 -32.46
N ASP A 385 -15.56 1.89 -32.16
CA ASP A 385 -16.65 1.57 -31.24
C ASP A 385 -16.26 1.87 -29.78
N ALA A 386 -14.99 1.62 -29.41
CA ALA A 386 -14.44 1.98 -28.11
C ALA A 386 -14.41 3.51 -27.89
N GLU A 387 -13.91 4.25 -28.88
CA GLU A 387 -13.83 5.71 -28.86
C GLU A 387 -15.22 6.34 -28.77
N ARG A 388 -16.15 5.94 -29.64
CA ARG A 388 -17.52 6.47 -29.62
C ARG A 388 -18.15 6.27 -28.25
N LEU A 389 -18.01 5.07 -27.67
CA LEU A 389 -18.56 4.77 -26.36
C LEU A 389 -17.92 5.62 -25.25
N GLN A 390 -16.59 5.78 -25.26
CA GLN A 390 -15.86 6.59 -24.27
C GLN A 390 -16.11 8.09 -24.43
N GLU A 391 -16.23 8.62 -25.65
CA GLU A 391 -16.60 10.01 -25.92
C GLU A 391 -18.02 10.32 -25.42
N GLU A 392 -18.98 9.44 -25.69
CA GLU A 392 -20.35 9.56 -25.17
C GLU A 392 -20.37 9.61 -23.63
N ILE A 393 -19.61 8.72 -22.98
CA ILE A 393 -19.47 8.70 -21.52
C ILE A 393 -18.81 9.99 -21.01
N LEU A 394 -17.77 10.47 -21.67
CA LEU A 394 -17.04 11.67 -21.27
C LEU A 394 -17.94 12.90 -21.33
N VAL A 395 -18.74 13.04 -22.40
CA VAL A 395 -19.69 14.15 -22.54
C VAL A 395 -20.77 14.07 -21.46
N ALA A 396 -21.37 12.90 -21.27
CA ALA A 396 -22.44 12.70 -20.28
C ALA A 396 -21.95 12.94 -18.84
N SER A 397 -20.80 12.38 -18.48
CA SER A 397 -20.20 12.56 -17.14
C SER A 397 -19.73 14.00 -16.92
N THR A 398 -19.17 14.67 -17.94
CA THR A 398 -18.78 16.09 -17.84
C THR A 398 -19.97 17.01 -17.59
N GLN A 399 -21.12 16.77 -18.24
CA GLN A 399 -22.32 17.59 -18.07
C GLN A 399 -22.98 17.38 -16.71
N THR A 400 -22.87 16.18 -16.14
CA THR A 400 -23.63 15.77 -14.95
C THR A 400 -22.81 15.86 -13.67
N LEU A 401 -21.55 15.42 -13.70
CA LEU A 401 -20.62 15.34 -12.56
C LEU A 401 -19.59 16.48 -12.57
N GLY A 402 -19.32 17.06 -13.74
CA GLY A 402 -18.32 18.12 -13.92
C GLY A 402 -16.92 17.60 -14.29
N LYS A 403 -16.10 18.49 -14.89
CA LYS A 403 -14.79 18.14 -15.49
C LYS A 403 -13.73 17.63 -14.50
N SER A 404 -13.86 17.97 -13.22
CA SER A 404 -12.88 17.61 -12.18
C SER A 404 -13.26 16.36 -11.38
N HIS A 405 -14.40 15.74 -11.70
CA HIS A 405 -14.89 14.56 -10.96
C HIS A 405 -14.02 13.33 -11.25
N PRO A 406 -13.70 12.48 -10.24
CA PRO A 406 -12.85 11.29 -10.41
C PRO A 406 -13.27 10.38 -11.57
N ASP A 407 -14.57 10.08 -11.69
CA ASP A 407 -15.08 9.22 -12.77
C ASP A 407 -14.93 9.84 -14.17
N THR A 408 -15.03 11.17 -14.27
CA THR A 408 -14.82 11.90 -15.54
C THR A 408 -13.35 11.90 -15.92
N LEU A 409 -12.45 12.08 -14.94
CA LEU A 409 -11.00 12.00 -15.15
C LEU A 409 -10.56 10.58 -15.57
N SER A 410 -11.11 9.54 -14.94
CA SER A 410 -10.87 8.13 -15.31
C SER A 410 -11.30 7.84 -16.76
N CYS A 411 -12.44 8.39 -17.18
CA CYS A 411 -12.90 8.29 -18.57
C CYS A 411 -11.97 9.01 -19.56
N MET A 412 -11.52 10.23 -19.23
CA MET A 412 -10.55 10.98 -20.04
C MET A 412 -9.24 10.21 -20.24
N TYR A 413 -8.74 9.62 -19.16
CA TYR A 413 -7.52 8.81 -19.20
C TYR A 413 -7.69 7.58 -20.11
N ARG A 414 -8.78 6.82 -19.95
CA ARG A 414 -9.02 5.62 -20.75
C ARG A 414 -9.31 5.93 -22.23
N LEU A 415 -9.92 7.07 -22.52
CA LEU A 415 -10.09 7.57 -23.88
C LEU A 415 -8.76 7.98 -24.51
N ALA A 416 -7.87 8.61 -23.74
CA ALA A 416 -6.52 8.90 -24.21
C ALA A 416 -5.77 7.61 -24.56
N GLU A 417 -5.84 6.57 -23.72
CA GLU A 417 -5.25 5.26 -24.04
C GLU A 417 -5.82 4.65 -25.32
N THR A 418 -7.14 4.71 -25.52
CA THR A 418 -7.77 4.22 -26.77
C THR A 418 -7.30 5.00 -27.98
N TYR A 419 -7.23 6.34 -27.91
CA TYR A 419 -6.69 7.17 -29.00
C TYR A 419 -5.23 6.84 -29.30
N THR A 420 -4.41 6.59 -28.27
CA THR A 420 -3.01 6.19 -28.43
C THR A 420 -2.91 4.86 -29.17
N GLN A 421 -3.69 3.86 -28.78
CA GLN A 421 -3.67 2.53 -29.42
C GLN A 421 -4.26 2.55 -30.84
N HIS A 422 -5.24 3.40 -31.12
CA HIS A 422 -5.76 3.64 -32.48
C HIS A 422 -4.79 4.50 -33.34
N GLY A 423 -3.72 5.05 -32.76
CA GLY A 423 -2.77 5.90 -33.48
C GLY A 423 -3.26 7.34 -33.74
N ARG A 424 -4.33 7.79 -33.08
CA ARG A 424 -4.85 9.17 -33.13
C ARG A 424 -4.11 10.08 -32.14
N LEU A 425 -2.81 10.23 -32.34
CA LEU A 425 -1.87 10.85 -31.38
C LEU A 425 -2.22 12.30 -31.04
N ASP A 426 -2.65 13.11 -32.00
CA ASP A 426 -3.06 14.50 -31.76
C ASP A 426 -4.24 14.62 -30.78
N GLN A 427 -5.11 13.62 -30.74
CA GLN A 427 -6.28 13.59 -29.85
C GLN A 427 -5.95 12.99 -28.49
N ALA A 428 -5.07 11.99 -28.48
CA ALA A 428 -4.47 11.48 -27.25
C ALA A 428 -3.74 12.61 -26.50
N ASP A 429 -2.87 13.37 -27.18
CA ASP A 429 -2.11 14.48 -26.58
C ASP A 429 -3.02 15.57 -26.02
N LYS A 430 -4.07 15.95 -26.76
CA LYS A 430 -5.07 16.90 -26.27
C LYS A 430 -5.79 16.39 -25.02
N MET A 431 -6.15 15.11 -24.97
CA MET A 431 -6.79 14.52 -23.81
C MET A 431 -5.85 14.42 -22.61
N ILE A 432 -4.61 13.99 -22.82
CA ILE A 432 -3.57 13.89 -21.78
C ILE A 432 -3.23 15.28 -21.23
N CYS A 433 -3.10 16.29 -22.09
CA CYS A 433 -2.86 17.68 -21.66
C CYS A 433 -4.05 18.24 -20.87
N SER A 434 -5.28 17.96 -21.29
CA SER A 434 -6.48 18.39 -20.57
C SER A 434 -6.60 17.68 -19.22
N TYR A 435 -6.34 16.37 -19.19
CA TYR A 435 -6.29 15.56 -17.97
C TYR A 435 -5.20 16.07 -17.01
N SER A 436 -3.98 16.28 -17.48
CA SER A 436 -2.85 16.75 -16.66
C SER A 436 -3.06 18.17 -16.15
N GLN A 437 -3.68 19.06 -16.94
CA GLN A 437 -4.08 20.39 -16.47
C GLN A 437 -5.16 20.34 -15.40
N LEU A 438 -6.18 19.47 -15.56
CA LEU A 438 -7.24 19.30 -14.57
C LEU A 438 -6.73 18.59 -13.30
N GLN A 439 -5.82 17.63 -13.45
CA GLN A 439 -5.15 16.96 -12.35
C GLN A 439 -4.18 17.89 -11.64
N ALA A 440 -3.41 18.72 -12.36
CA ALA A 440 -2.56 19.76 -11.82
C ALA A 440 -3.38 20.86 -11.14
N LYS A 441 -4.57 21.17 -11.66
CA LYS A 441 -5.52 22.08 -10.99
C LYS A 441 -6.11 21.47 -9.74
N ASN A 442 -6.44 20.18 -9.73
CA ASN A 442 -6.85 19.45 -8.53
C ASN A 442 -5.69 19.37 -7.52
N ARG A 443 -4.45 19.15 -7.98
CA ARG A 443 -3.23 19.18 -7.16
C ARG A 443 -2.88 20.58 -6.69
N TYR A 444 -3.13 21.64 -7.46
CA TYR A 444 -2.88 23.03 -7.08
C TYR A 444 -3.92 23.53 -6.08
N LEU A 445 -5.20 23.18 -6.27
CA LEU A 445 -6.25 23.38 -5.28
C LEU A 445 -5.96 22.58 -4.00
N ALA A 446 -5.37 21.39 -4.14
CA ALA A 446 -4.88 20.57 -3.01
C ALA A 446 -3.58 21.10 -2.38
N ALA A 447 -2.69 21.78 -3.14
CA ALA A 447 -1.37 22.27 -2.70
C ALA A 447 -1.37 23.75 -2.24
N SER A 448 -2.41 24.52 -2.54
CA SER A 448 -2.77 25.74 -1.81
C SER A 448 -3.42 25.45 -0.44
N SER A 449 -3.62 24.16 -0.15
CA SER A 449 -3.79 23.54 1.14
C SER A 449 -2.50 22.77 1.46
N PRO A 450 -2.05 22.65 2.72
CA PRO A 450 -0.80 21.96 3.05
C PRO A 450 -1.00 20.43 3.07
N GLU A 451 -1.39 19.83 1.93
CA GLU A 451 -1.66 18.38 1.83
C GLU A 451 -1.36 17.83 0.42
N ALA A 452 -0.38 16.93 0.31
CA ALA A 452 -0.43 15.77 -0.61
C ALA A 452 0.81 14.87 -0.45
N GLU A 453 0.79 13.97 0.53
CA GLU A 453 1.33 12.62 0.39
C GLU A 453 0.15 11.64 0.44
N PHE A 454 0.26 10.52 -0.29
CA PHE A 454 -0.76 9.53 -0.60
C PHE A 454 -1.78 9.88 -1.70
N VAL A 455 -1.38 9.62 -2.95
CA VAL A 455 -2.30 9.25 -4.03
C VAL A 455 -1.90 7.87 -4.55
N ASP A 456 -2.83 6.93 -4.34
CA ASP A 456 -3.04 5.62 -4.97
C ASP A 456 -1.99 5.13 -5.99
N GLU A 457 -1.22 4.13 -5.54
CA GLU A 457 -0.15 3.42 -6.24
C GLU A 457 -0.64 2.61 -7.46
N THR A 458 -1.95 2.48 -7.66
CA THR A 458 -2.54 1.72 -8.78
C THR A 458 -2.69 2.51 -10.09
N LEU A 459 -2.61 3.85 -10.07
CA LEU A 459 -2.65 4.69 -11.29
C LEU A 459 -1.26 5.06 -11.81
N SER A 460 -0.26 5.17 -10.94
CA SER A 460 1.15 5.35 -11.36
C SER A 460 1.67 4.11 -12.08
N THR A 461 1.26 2.93 -11.64
CA THR A 461 1.63 1.62 -12.23
C THR A 461 0.90 1.29 -13.54
N ALA A 462 -0.17 2.03 -13.90
CA ALA A 462 -0.91 1.85 -15.15
C ALA A 462 -0.32 2.69 -16.30
N VAL A 463 0.16 3.91 -16.02
CA VAL A 463 0.86 4.77 -16.99
C VAL A 463 2.17 4.14 -17.47
N GLU A 464 2.84 3.36 -16.60
CA GLU A 464 4.10 2.68 -16.94
C GLU A 464 3.94 1.49 -17.89
N ARG A 465 2.73 0.91 -18.06
CA ARG A 465 2.54 -0.36 -18.79
C ARG A 465 2.23 -0.24 -20.29
N HIS A 466 2.06 0.96 -20.85
CA HIS A 466 1.57 1.10 -22.23
C HIS A 466 2.30 2.13 -23.11
N SER A 467 3.47 2.60 -22.66
CA SER A 467 4.38 3.38 -23.51
C SER A 467 5.07 2.55 -24.62
N ASP A 468 4.81 1.24 -24.71
CA ASP A 468 5.59 0.29 -25.52
C ASP A 468 5.06 0.02 -26.95
N ASN A 469 3.87 0.49 -27.36
CA ASN A 469 3.30 0.11 -28.66
C ASN A 469 2.93 1.31 -29.54
N ILE A 470 3.92 1.92 -30.19
CA ILE A 470 3.67 2.59 -31.48
C ILE A 470 4.93 2.41 -32.34
N HIS A 471 4.77 1.88 -33.54
CA HIS A 471 5.74 1.95 -34.63
C HIS A 471 4.90 1.96 -35.90
N HIS A 472 4.76 3.15 -36.53
CA HIS A 472 4.49 3.42 -37.94
C HIS A 472 3.64 4.70 -38.13
N ALA A 473 4.27 5.74 -38.66
CA ALA A 473 3.77 6.65 -39.71
C ALA A 473 4.47 8.01 -39.61
N THR A 474 5.62 8.12 -40.25
CA THR A 474 6.22 9.39 -40.66
C THR A 474 5.45 9.97 -41.83
N ASN A 475 5.18 11.28 -41.83
CA ASN A 475 5.54 12.23 -42.91
C ASN A 475 4.80 13.57 -42.74
N ASP A 476 5.42 14.55 -42.08
CA ASP A 476 5.33 15.95 -42.56
C ASP A 476 6.50 16.83 -42.07
N ASP A 477 6.94 17.74 -42.95
CA ASP A 477 8.21 18.47 -42.94
C ASP A 477 8.15 19.82 -42.19
N SER A 478 8.00 19.84 -40.86
CA SER A 478 8.03 21.15 -40.17
C SER A 478 8.45 21.18 -38.70
N PHE A 479 9.66 20.72 -38.35
CA PHE A 479 10.30 21.18 -37.10
C PHE A 479 11.80 21.44 -37.27
N GLY A 480 12.23 22.61 -36.80
CA GLY A 480 13.61 23.09 -36.83
C GLY A 480 14.55 22.27 -35.95
N THR A 481 15.85 22.43 -36.21
CA THR A 481 16.98 21.76 -35.54
C THR A 481 16.79 21.58 -34.02
N ILE A 482 16.70 20.32 -33.59
CA ILE A 482 16.59 19.89 -32.19
C ILE A 482 17.98 19.94 -31.54
N THR A 483 18.09 20.55 -30.35
CA THR A 483 19.32 20.63 -29.55
C THR A 483 19.40 19.52 -28.49
N LEU A 484 20.60 19.22 -27.98
CA LEU A 484 20.84 18.20 -26.93
C LEU A 484 20.00 18.46 -25.67
N ASP A 485 19.79 19.73 -25.29
CA ASP A 485 18.96 20.11 -24.15
C ASP A 485 17.47 19.76 -24.32
N MET A 486 16.95 19.84 -25.55
CA MET A 486 15.56 19.45 -25.86
C MET A 486 15.37 17.93 -25.80
N LEU A 487 16.41 17.16 -26.15
CA LEU A 487 16.44 15.70 -26.02
C LEU A 487 16.53 15.27 -24.55
N LEU A 488 17.36 15.95 -23.74
CA LEU A 488 17.49 15.70 -22.31
C LEU A 488 16.20 16.02 -21.54
N GLU A 489 15.49 17.09 -21.91
CA GLU A 489 14.24 17.45 -21.26
C GLU A 489 13.09 16.52 -21.67
N ALA A 490 13.01 16.12 -22.94
CA ALA A 490 12.00 15.16 -23.41
C ALA A 490 12.24 13.72 -22.88
N ALA A 491 13.50 13.33 -22.63
CA ALA A 491 13.83 12.05 -21.98
C ALA A 491 13.39 11.98 -20.51
N LYS A 492 13.25 13.13 -19.82
CA LYS A 492 12.75 13.20 -18.43
C LYS A 492 11.22 13.07 -18.31
N HIS A 493 10.46 13.31 -19.37
CA HIS A 493 8.99 13.44 -19.33
C HIS A 493 8.23 12.33 -20.06
N SER A 494 8.85 11.15 -20.26
CA SER A 494 8.21 9.90 -20.71
C SER A 494 7.38 10.02 -22.00
N SER A 495 8.05 10.07 -23.17
CA SER A 495 7.43 9.82 -24.49
C SER A 495 8.47 9.47 -25.56
N THR A 496 8.60 8.19 -25.93
CA THR A 496 9.61 7.70 -26.92
C THR A 496 9.34 8.13 -28.34
N MET A 497 8.07 8.14 -28.68
CA MET A 497 7.66 7.84 -30.05
C MET A 497 7.62 9.10 -30.91
N VAL A 498 7.55 10.25 -30.25
CA VAL A 498 7.67 11.59 -30.84
C VAL A 498 9.16 11.95 -31.07
N LEU A 499 10.07 11.51 -30.21
CA LEU A 499 11.51 11.77 -30.38
C LEU A 499 12.15 10.93 -31.49
N ALA A 500 11.83 9.64 -31.56
CA ALA A 500 12.35 8.75 -32.60
C ALA A 500 11.82 9.15 -34.00
N SER A 501 10.59 9.66 -34.08
CA SER A 501 10.00 10.15 -35.34
C SER A 501 10.46 11.57 -35.74
N HIS A 502 10.92 12.40 -34.79
CA HIS A 502 11.44 13.75 -35.05
C HIS A 502 12.96 13.90 -35.09
N LEU A 503 13.76 12.85 -34.80
CA LEU A 503 15.22 12.84 -35.01
C LEU A 503 15.58 12.85 -36.51
N ARG A 504 15.32 13.95 -37.23
CA ARG A 504 15.99 14.27 -38.49
C ARG A 504 17.36 14.89 -38.20
N LEU A 505 18.25 14.12 -37.58
CA LEU A 505 19.66 14.45 -37.60
C LEU A 505 20.15 14.25 -39.03
N THR A 506 20.41 15.35 -39.73
CA THR A 506 21.06 15.34 -41.03
C THR A 506 22.39 14.57 -40.92
N PRO A 507 22.67 13.64 -41.84
CA PRO A 507 23.93 12.89 -41.82
C PRO A 507 25.07 13.88 -42.07
N GLY A 508 25.76 14.29 -41.01
CA GLY A 508 26.95 15.13 -41.11
C GLY A 508 27.32 16.05 -39.94
N SER A 509 26.54 16.20 -38.86
CA SER A 509 26.92 17.20 -37.83
C SER A 509 26.67 16.89 -36.35
N VAL A 510 26.14 15.73 -35.99
CA VAL A 510 26.03 15.34 -34.57
C VAL A 510 26.75 14.02 -34.39
N GLY A 511 27.96 14.06 -33.84
CA GLY A 511 28.56 12.88 -33.22
C GLY A 511 27.63 12.46 -32.09
N LEU A 512 27.22 11.19 -32.06
CA LEU A 512 26.49 10.65 -30.92
C LEU A 512 27.42 10.72 -29.71
N ASP A 513 27.19 11.70 -28.85
CA ASP A 513 27.91 11.85 -27.59
C ASP A 513 27.55 10.65 -26.69
N PRO A 514 28.52 10.02 -26.01
CA PRO A 514 28.26 9.00 -24.99
C PRO A 514 27.15 9.38 -24.00
N GLU A 515 27.01 10.68 -23.68
CA GLU A 515 25.95 11.22 -22.82
C GLU A 515 24.53 10.94 -23.34
N LEU A 516 24.28 11.03 -24.65
CA LEU A 516 22.96 10.74 -25.21
C LEU A 516 22.64 9.24 -25.14
N THR A 517 23.66 8.39 -25.35
CA THR A 517 23.50 6.94 -25.29
C THR A 517 23.26 6.47 -23.86
N GLU A 518 23.93 7.09 -22.89
CA GLU A 518 23.73 6.86 -21.46
C GLU A 518 22.30 7.20 -21.03
N VAL A 519 21.79 8.39 -21.39
CA VAL A 519 20.42 8.81 -21.07
C VAL A 519 19.37 7.89 -21.70
N VAL A 520 19.61 7.42 -22.93
CA VAL A 520 18.73 6.44 -23.59
C VAL A 520 18.71 5.12 -22.83
N VAL A 521 19.86 4.64 -22.38
CA VAL A 521 19.98 3.38 -21.63
C VAL A 521 19.37 3.49 -20.23
N GLU A 522 19.45 4.65 -19.58
CA GLU A 522 18.85 4.89 -18.26
C GLU A 522 17.33 5.02 -18.32
N ASN A 523 16.75 5.24 -19.50
CA ASN A 523 15.31 5.33 -19.65
C ASN A 523 14.64 3.95 -19.56
N GLU A 524 14.09 3.65 -18.38
CA GLU A 524 13.50 2.35 -18.06
C GLU A 524 12.23 2.01 -18.84
N LEU A 525 11.52 3.01 -19.38
CA LEU A 525 10.26 2.77 -20.09
C LEU A 525 10.52 2.42 -21.55
N ILE A 526 11.51 3.06 -22.18
CA ILE A 526 11.54 3.18 -23.65
C ILE A 526 12.94 3.11 -24.27
N GLY A 527 13.98 2.95 -23.44
CA GLY A 527 15.39 2.99 -23.83
C GLY A 527 15.81 1.90 -24.83
N ASN A 528 15.19 0.72 -24.76
CA ASN A 528 15.41 -0.39 -25.69
C ASN A 528 15.01 -0.02 -27.14
N GLN A 529 13.83 0.56 -27.33
CA GLN A 529 13.30 0.94 -28.64
C GLN A 529 14.10 2.10 -29.26
N MET A 530 14.50 3.08 -28.44
CA MET A 530 15.37 4.17 -28.88
C MET A 530 16.75 3.65 -29.32
N LEU A 531 17.35 2.75 -28.55
CA LEU A 531 18.64 2.17 -28.91
C LEU A 531 18.53 1.32 -30.19
N ILE A 532 17.44 0.57 -30.37
CA ILE A 532 17.15 -0.15 -31.63
C ILE A 532 17.12 0.84 -32.80
N CYS A 533 16.39 1.94 -32.69
CA CYS A 533 16.30 2.96 -33.74
C CYS A 533 17.67 3.60 -34.05
N LEU A 534 18.47 3.88 -33.02
CA LEU A 534 19.83 4.42 -33.18
C LEU A 534 20.76 3.43 -33.89
N LEU A 535 20.71 2.15 -33.51
CA LEU A 535 21.49 1.08 -34.15
C LEU A 535 21.04 0.81 -35.59
N GLU A 536 19.73 0.81 -35.87
CA GLU A 536 19.19 0.62 -37.22
C GLU A 536 19.56 1.77 -38.17
N LYS A 537 19.61 3.00 -37.65
CA LYS A 537 19.85 4.21 -38.46
C LYS A 537 21.34 4.53 -38.64
N TYR A 538 22.16 4.31 -37.61
CA TYR A 538 23.58 4.70 -37.60
C TYR A 538 24.55 3.51 -37.57
N GLY A 539 24.06 2.28 -37.37
CA GLY A 539 24.86 1.05 -37.42
C GLY A 539 26.09 1.12 -36.50
N ASN A 540 27.27 0.96 -37.10
CA ASN A 540 28.56 0.97 -36.40
C ASN A 540 29.03 2.39 -35.95
N GLY A 541 28.24 3.44 -36.17
CA GLY A 541 28.53 4.81 -35.73
C GLY A 541 28.18 5.10 -34.27
N VAL A 542 27.51 4.16 -33.58
CA VAL A 542 27.24 4.24 -32.14
C VAL A 542 28.42 3.63 -31.39
N GLU A 543 29.20 4.46 -30.69
CA GLU A 543 30.32 3.98 -29.87
C GLU A 543 29.77 3.42 -28.54
N ILE A 544 29.90 2.10 -28.35
CA ILE A 544 29.55 1.46 -27.08
C ILE A 544 30.72 1.64 -26.12
N THR A 545 30.64 2.67 -25.29
CA THR A 545 31.64 2.93 -24.25
C THR A 545 31.43 2.01 -23.04
N ALA A 546 32.41 1.97 -22.14
CA ALA A 546 32.28 1.25 -20.88
C ALA A 546 31.15 1.81 -20.01
N ASP A 547 30.92 3.13 -20.05
CA ASP A 547 29.87 3.82 -19.30
C ASP A 547 28.48 3.40 -19.79
N VAL A 548 28.28 3.32 -21.11
CA VAL A 548 27.03 2.81 -21.70
C VAL A 548 26.75 1.37 -21.26
N LEU A 549 27.77 0.50 -21.28
CA LEU A 549 27.62 -0.87 -20.78
C LEU A 549 27.26 -0.89 -19.29
N GLU A 550 27.90 -0.06 -18.47
CA GLU A 550 27.59 0.04 -17.05
C GLU A 550 26.15 0.46 -16.79
N SER A 551 25.63 1.44 -17.53
CA SER A 551 24.23 1.87 -17.46
C SER A 551 23.27 0.75 -17.86
N ILE A 552 23.61 -0.07 -18.85
CA ILE A 552 22.81 -1.25 -19.24
C ILE A 552 22.69 -2.22 -18.08
N PHE A 553 23.82 -2.54 -17.42
CA PHE A 553 23.82 -3.48 -16.30
C PHE A 553 23.14 -2.92 -15.04
N ARG A 554 23.05 -1.59 -14.90
CA ARG A 554 22.31 -0.93 -13.82
C ARG A 554 20.81 -0.84 -14.08
N ASN A 555 20.37 -0.94 -15.34
CA ASN A 555 18.96 -0.88 -15.71
C ASN A 555 18.22 -2.16 -15.27
N GLU A 556 17.27 -2.03 -14.35
CA GLU A 556 16.53 -3.14 -13.73
C GLU A 556 15.48 -3.75 -14.67
N LYS A 557 14.74 -2.90 -15.40
CA LYS A 557 13.58 -3.31 -16.21
C LYS A 557 13.97 -3.85 -17.59
N ASN A 558 14.78 -3.10 -18.34
CA ASN A 558 15.02 -3.33 -19.77
C ASN A 558 16.46 -3.68 -20.14
N GLY A 559 17.39 -3.65 -19.19
CA GLY A 559 18.81 -3.85 -19.47
C GLY A 559 19.10 -5.14 -20.25
N ARG A 560 18.41 -6.26 -19.92
CA ARG A 560 18.63 -7.53 -20.62
C ARG A 560 18.26 -7.45 -22.10
N ALA A 561 17.09 -6.90 -22.41
CA ALA A 561 16.62 -6.73 -23.79
C ALA A 561 17.53 -5.79 -24.59
N ILE A 562 18.05 -4.75 -23.94
CA ILE A 562 19.05 -3.83 -24.50
C ILE A 562 20.34 -4.59 -24.86
N LEU A 563 20.85 -5.39 -23.93
CA LEU A 563 22.06 -6.19 -24.12
C LEU A 563 21.89 -7.27 -25.21
N GLU A 564 20.73 -7.91 -25.26
CA GLU A 564 20.35 -8.87 -26.32
C GLU A 564 20.38 -8.19 -27.70
N THR A 565 19.76 -7.03 -27.81
CA THR A 565 19.73 -6.23 -29.04
C THR A 565 21.14 -5.86 -29.51
N LEU A 566 21.99 -5.37 -28.60
CA LEU A 566 23.36 -5.00 -28.94
C LEU A 566 24.19 -6.20 -29.41
N LEU A 567 24.05 -7.35 -28.76
CA LEU A 567 24.76 -8.56 -29.13
C LEU A 567 24.27 -9.16 -30.47
N GLU A 568 23.01 -8.97 -30.83
CA GLU A 568 22.41 -9.52 -32.06
C GLU A 568 22.52 -8.60 -33.27
N ARG A 569 22.44 -7.28 -33.08
CA ARG A 569 22.29 -6.30 -34.18
C ARG A 569 23.53 -5.46 -34.48
N CYS A 570 24.52 -5.39 -33.59
CA CYS A 570 25.77 -4.70 -33.90
C CYS A 570 26.56 -5.46 -34.99
N HIS A 571 26.72 -4.84 -36.17
CA HIS A 571 27.32 -5.47 -37.35
C HIS A 571 28.78 -5.94 -37.19
N ASN A 572 29.51 -5.42 -36.20
CA ASN A 572 30.88 -5.88 -35.88
C ASN A 572 30.93 -6.99 -34.81
N GLY A 573 29.79 -7.47 -34.31
CA GLY A 573 29.68 -8.56 -33.35
C GLY A 573 30.35 -8.21 -32.02
N MET A 574 29.64 -7.53 -31.12
CA MET A 574 30.13 -7.35 -29.75
C MET A 574 30.40 -8.74 -29.15
N ARG A 575 31.66 -9.00 -28.80
CA ARG A 575 32.07 -10.28 -28.22
C ARG A 575 31.89 -10.23 -26.73
N VAL A 576 31.45 -11.33 -26.13
CA VAL A 576 31.44 -11.45 -24.67
C VAL A 576 32.90 -11.49 -24.19
N THR A 577 33.36 -10.40 -23.58
CA THR A 577 34.71 -10.28 -23.01
C THR A 577 34.72 -10.61 -21.52
N GLN A 578 35.92 -10.75 -20.94
CA GLN A 578 36.06 -10.95 -19.50
C GLN A 578 35.54 -9.76 -18.69
N GLU A 579 35.71 -8.54 -19.21
CA GLU A 579 35.22 -7.30 -18.63
C GLU A 579 33.69 -7.26 -18.66
N LEU A 580 33.07 -7.66 -19.77
CA LEU A 580 31.61 -7.73 -19.90
C LEU A 580 30.99 -8.75 -18.93
N LEU A 581 31.62 -9.93 -18.74
CA LEU A 581 31.19 -10.89 -17.72
C LEU A 581 31.31 -10.32 -16.30
N GLN A 582 32.35 -9.54 -16.03
CA GLN A 582 32.52 -8.90 -14.72
C GLN A 582 31.52 -7.75 -14.52
N LEU A 583 31.16 -6.99 -15.55
CA LEU A 583 30.08 -6.01 -15.48
C LEU A 583 28.73 -6.70 -15.24
N GLY A 584 28.42 -7.74 -16.01
CA GLY A 584 27.21 -8.56 -15.87
C GLY A 584 27.06 -9.26 -14.52
N ALA A 585 28.17 -9.59 -13.84
CA ALA A 585 28.10 -10.12 -12.47
C ALA A 585 27.48 -9.12 -11.47
N GLY A 586 27.50 -7.81 -11.76
CA GLY A 586 26.85 -6.78 -10.96
C GLY A 586 25.50 -6.32 -11.52
N SER A 587 24.90 -7.09 -12.44
CA SER A 587 23.66 -6.66 -13.11
C SER A 587 22.48 -6.60 -12.16
N ARG A 588 21.59 -5.64 -12.40
CA ARG A 588 20.32 -5.52 -11.68
C ARG A 588 19.13 -6.09 -12.46
N SER A 589 19.34 -6.54 -13.70
CA SER A 589 18.31 -7.19 -14.53
C SER A 589 18.45 -8.71 -14.57
N ALA A 590 17.32 -9.41 -14.47
CA ALA A 590 17.25 -10.87 -14.41
C ALA A 590 17.69 -11.53 -15.73
N GLY A 591 18.36 -12.67 -15.63
CA GLY A 591 18.79 -13.48 -16.78
C GLY A 591 19.95 -12.92 -17.60
N MET A 592 20.46 -11.71 -17.33
CA MET A 592 21.60 -11.12 -18.06
C MET A 592 22.85 -11.97 -17.99
N MET A 593 23.23 -12.40 -16.79
CA MET A 593 24.42 -13.22 -16.59
C MET A 593 24.27 -14.57 -17.30
N ALA A 594 23.10 -15.19 -17.25
CA ALA A 594 22.81 -16.43 -17.97
C ALA A 594 22.90 -16.25 -19.49
N PHE A 595 22.42 -15.13 -20.02
CA PHE A 595 22.51 -14.78 -21.44
C PHE A 595 23.97 -14.56 -21.88
N LEU A 596 24.76 -13.81 -21.12
CA LEU A 596 26.19 -13.65 -21.39
C LEU A 596 26.94 -14.99 -21.36
N LEU A 597 26.57 -15.89 -20.44
CA LEU A 597 27.15 -17.22 -20.34
C LEU A 597 26.78 -18.13 -21.52
N SER A 598 25.58 -18.01 -22.10
CA SER A 598 25.15 -18.81 -23.26
C SER A 598 25.83 -18.36 -24.55
N ARG A 599 26.14 -17.07 -24.67
CA ARG A 599 26.83 -16.46 -25.82
C ARG A 599 28.35 -16.39 -25.66
N ARG A 600 28.92 -16.86 -24.54
CA ARG A 600 30.37 -16.82 -24.30
C ARG A 600 31.14 -17.67 -25.33
N GLU A 601 32.27 -17.16 -25.82
CA GLU A 601 33.14 -17.93 -26.71
C GLU A 601 33.73 -19.15 -25.99
N LYS A 602 33.91 -20.26 -26.73
CA LYS A 602 34.53 -21.50 -26.24
C LYS A 602 36.01 -21.24 -25.90
N GLY A 603 36.28 -20.87 -24.65
CA GLY A 603 37.63 -20.57 -24.16
C GLY A 603 37.68 -19.50 -23.06
N LEU A 604 36.63 -18.65 -22.97
CA LEU A 604 36.54 -17.62 -21.94
C LEU A 604 36.25 -18.25 -20.58
N ARG A 605 37.20 -18.12 -19.65
CA ARG A 605 37.14 -18.77 -18.33
C ARG A 605 36.48 -17.85 -17.30
N LEU A 606 35.58 -18.41 -16.48
CA LEU A 606 35.07 -17.71 -15.31
C LEU A 606 36.20 -17.49 -14.30
N THR A 607 36.31 -16.27 -13.80
CA THR A 607 37.35 -15.88 -12.83
C THR A 607 36.76 -15.76 -11.43
N SER A 608 37.61 -15.90 -10.42
CA SER A 608 37.20 -15.68 -9.03
C SER A 608 36.68 -14.26 -8.78
N LYS A 609 37.19 -13.26 -9.51
CA LYS A 609 36.72 -11.87 -9.45
C LYS A 609 35.27 -11.72 -9.92
N THR A 610 34.88 -12.39 -11.00
CA THR A 610 33.50 -12.37 -11.51
C THR A 610 32.52 -12.92 -10.46
N ILE A 611 32.86 -14.04 -9.83
CA ILE A 611 32.00 -14.66 -8.81
C ILE A 611 31.98 -13.83 -7.54
N GLN A 612 33.11 -13.26 -7.13
CA GLN A 612 33.15 -12.34 -5.99
C GLN A 612 32.27 -11.11 -6.23
N LYS A 613 32.30 -10.51 -7.42
CA LYS A 613 31.44 -9.38 -7.76
C LYS A 613 29.96 -9.75 -7.74
N ALA A 614 29.60 -10.94 -8.23
CA ALA A 614 28.23 -11.46 -8.12
C ALA A 614 27.81 -11.71 -6.67
N ALA A 615 28.72 -12.19 -5.81
CA ALA A 615 28.43 -12.37 -4.39
C ALA A 615 28.21 -11.02 -3.66
N SER A 616 28.84 -9.95 -4.13
CA SER A 616 28.61 -8.57 -3.65
C SER A 616 27.38 -7.90 -4.26
N ASN A 617 26.70 -8.51 -5.23
CA ASN A 617 25.52 -7.92 -5.87
C ASN A 617 24.31 -7.99 -4.95
N THR A 618 23.74 -6.84 -4.61
CA THR A 618 22.63 -6.72 -3.66
C THR A 618 21.24 -6.87 -4.30
N HIS A 619 21.10 -6.86 -5.62
CA HIS A 619 19.80 -6.84 -6.30
C HIS A 619 19.36 -8.23 -6.77
N LEU A 620 20.19 -8.92 -7.58
CA LEU A 620 19.92 -10.26 -8.14
C LEU A 620 21.15 -11.17 -8.02
N GLY A 621 21.90 -11.02 -6.93
CA GLY A 621 23.17 -11.74 -6.72
C GLY A 621 23.00 -13.25 -6.59
N ASP A 622 21.91 -13.73 -6.01
CA ASP A 622 21.57 -15.16 -5.87
C ASP A 622 21.27 -15.83 -7.22
N GLU A 623 20.47 -15.19 -8.06
CA GLU A 623 20.21 -15.64 -9.44
C GLU A 623 21.50 -15.65 -10.26
N THR A 624 22.27 -14.55 -10.17
CA THR A 624 23.55 -14.40 -10.88
C THR A 624 24.55 -15.47 -10.47
N ILE A 625 24.67 -15.75 -9.16
CA ILE A 625 25.54 -16.80 -8.63
C ILE A 625 25.05 -18.18 -9.04
N SER A 626 23.74 -18.42 -9.07
CA SER A 626 23.17 -19.69 -9.53
C SER A 626 23.50 -19.97 -11.00
N ALA A 627 23.35 -18.95 -11.85
CA ALA A 627 23.73 -19.02 -13.27
C ALA A 627 25.25 -19.26 -13.44
N LEU A 628 26.08 -18.56 -12.67
CA LEU A 628 27.52 -18.75 -12.67
C LEU A 628 27.92 -20.17 -12.26
N ILE A 629 27.34 -20.70 -11.18
CA ILE A 629 27.62 -22.06 -10.67
C ILE A 629 27.27 -23.11 -11.70
N ALA A 630 26.12 -22.99 -12.38
CA ALA A 630 25.73 -23.89 -13.47
C ALA A 630 26.76 -23.90 -14.62
N ALA A 631 27.47 -22.78 -14.83
CA ALA A 631 28.45 -22.60 -15.89
C ALA A 631 29.91 -22.82 -15.45
N LEU A 632 30.17 -23.18 -14.18
CA LEU A 632 31.53 -23.41 -13.64
C LEU A 632 32.17 -24.69 -14.21
N PRO A 633 33.46 -24.66 -14.56
CA PRO A 633 34.20 -25.86 -14.93
C PRO A 633 34.24 -26.89 -13.79
N ARG A 634 34.27 -28.19 -14.15
CA ARG A 634 34.51 -29.27 -13.19
C ARG A 634 35.84 -29.03 -12.46
N GLY A 635 35.78 -28.80 -11.14
CA GLY A 635 36.95 -28.58 -10.28
C GLY A 635 37.24 -27.13 -9.90
N PHE A 636 36.46 -26.15 -10.36
CA PHE A 636 36.62 -24.75 -9.93
C PHE A 636 36.44 -24.60 -8.41
N GLN A 637 37.33 -23.87 -7.75
CA GLN A 637 37.30 -23.63 -6.31
C GLN A 637 36.79 -22.21 -6.01
N ILE A 638 35.77 -22.10 -5.15
CA ILE A 638 35.26 -20.81 -4.66
C ILE A 638 36.29 -20.22 -3.69
N SER A 639 36.59 -18.92 -3.82
CA SER A 639 37.58 -18.26 -2.97
C SER A 639 37.00 -17.83 -1.61
N THR A 640 37.84 -17.73 -0.57
CA THR A 640 37.42 -17.15 0.72
C THR A 640 36.92 -15.72 0.57
N SER A 641 37.51 -14.92 -0.34
CA SER A 641 37.03 -13.57 -0.65
C SER A 641 35.60 -13.53 -1.20
N THR A 642 35.19 -14.56 -1.93
CA THR A 642 33.80 -14.71 -2.42
C THR A 642 32.84 -14.98 -1.25
N LEU A 643 33.22 -15.86 -0.31
CA LEU A 643 32.43 -16.11 0.89
C LEU A 643 32.33 -14.87 1.79
N VAL A 644 33.42 -14.11 1.95
CA VAL A 644 33.42 -12.83 2.69
C VAL A 644 32.50 -11.81 2.02
N ALA A 645 32.52 -11.73 0.68
CA ALA A 645 31.63 -10.86 -0.08
C ALA A 645 30.15 -11.23 0.13
N ALA A 646 29.80 -12.51 0.07
CA ALA A 646 28.46 -13.00 0.36
C ALA A 646 28.04 -12.69 1.81
N ALA A 647 28.94 -12.89 2.78
CA ALA A 647 28.66 -12.63 4.19
C ALA A 647 28.45 -11.13 4.49
N SER A 648 29.12 -10.25 3.76
CA SER A 648 28.98 -8.79 3.88
C SER A 648 27.79 -8.24 3.09
N ASN A 649 27.08 -9.06 2.33
CA ASN A 649 25.96 -8.61 1.48
C ASN A 649 24.72 -8.36 2.35
N THR A 650 24.24 -7.11 2.34
CA THR A 650 23.21 -6.62 3.26
C THR A 650 21.78 -6.92 2.81
N ARG A 651 21.57 -7.53 1.64
CA ARG A 651 20.23 -7.83 1.09
C ARG A 651 20.03 -9.32 0.82
N LEU A 652 20.92 -9.94 0.05
CA LEU A 652 20.78 -11.33 -0.43
C LEU A 652 21.85 -12.29 0.13
N GLY A 653 22.66 -11.84 1.10
CA GLY A 653 23.84 -12.57 1.57
C GLY A 653 23.56 -14.02 2.01
N HIS A 654 22.45 -14.27 2.70
CA HIS A 654 22.10 -15.61 3.19
C HIS A 654 21.78 -16.58 2.03
N ARG A 655 20.99 -16.14 1.04
CA ARG A 655 20.66 -16.94 -0.16
C ARG A 655 21.91 -17.23 -1.00
N ILE A 656 22.75 -16.20 -1.21
CA ILE A 656 24.02 -16.35 -1.92
C ILE A 656 24.92 -17.34 -1.18
N MET A 657 25.04 -17.21 0.15
CA MET A 657 25.84 -18.11 0.98
C MET A 657 25.35 -19.55 0.87
N GLU A 658 24.04 -19.79 0.95
CA GLU A 658 23.45 -21.11 0.84
C GLU A 658 23.80 -21.77 -0.50
N VAL A 659 23.68 -21.03 -1.60
CA VAL A 659 24.01 -21.51 -2.94
C VAL A 659 25.51 -21.80 -3.08
N LEU A 660 26.39 -20.93 -2.57
CA LEU A 660 27.85 -21.11 -2.61
C LEU A 660 28.30 -22.31 -1.78
N LEU A 661 27.74 -22.50 -0.58
CA LEU A 661 28.11 -23.61 0.31
C LEU A 661 27.55 -24.95 -0.16
N SER A 662 26.41 -24.94 -0.86
CA SER A 662 25.80 -26.13 -1.47
C SER A 662 26.53 -26.58 -2.74
N TYR A 663 27.41 -25.75 -3.29
CA TYR A 663 28.24 -26.13 -4.43
C TYR A 663 29.23 -27.24 -4.04
N HIS A 664 29.09 -28.42 -4.65
CA HIS A 664 29.84 -29.64 -4.29
C HIS A 664 31.38 -29.51 -4.30
N ASN A 665 31.93 -28.50 -4.99
CA ASN A 665 33.36 -28.23 -5.04
C ASN A 665 33.80 -27.08 -4.12
N CYS A 666 32.92 -26.50 -3.30
CA CYS A 666 33.27 -25.48 -2.31
C CYS A 666 34.00 -26.11 -1.11
N LYS A 667 35.28 -26.44 -1.30
CA LYS A 667 36.14 -27.05 -0.28
C LYS A 667 36.96 -26.05 0.53
N VAL A 668 36.84 -24.76 0.22
CA VAL A 668 37.55 -23.72 0.95
C VAL A 668 36.98 -23.61 2.37
N PRO A 669 37.84 -23.61 3.40
CA PRO A 669 37.39 -23.46 4.78
C PRO A 669 36.80 -22.07 5.01
N VAL A 670 35.71 -22.01 5.76
CA VAL A 670 35.04 -20.75 6.15
C VAL A 670 36.01 -19.83 6.91
N GLY A 671 36.79 -20.40 7.84
CA GLY A 671 37.77 -19.68 8.65
C GLY A 671 37.14 -18.55 9.50
N GLU A 672 37.96 -17.72 10.15
CA GLU A 672 37.46 -16.64 11.01
C GLU A 672 36.93 -15.42 10.23
N ARG A 673 37.44 -15.19 9.01
CA ARG A 673 37.11 -13.99 8.22
C ARG A 673 35.65 -13.93 7.78
N VAL A 674 35.03 -15.07 7.48
CA VAL A 674 33.66 -15.14 6.96
C VAL A 674 32.62 -14.90 8.07
N PRO A 675 32.68 -15.57 9.24
CA PRO A 675 31.82 -15.25 10.39
C PRO A 675 32.03 -13.81 10.88
N MET A 676 33.26 -13.29 10.85
CA MET A 676 33.53 -11.90 11.19
C MET A 676 32.81 -10.91 10.26
N ALA A 677 32.78 -11.20 8.96
CA ALA A 677 32.05 -10.40 8.00
C ALA A 677 30.53 -10.46 8.23
N ALA A 678 29.99 -11.65 8.53
CA ALA A 678 28.58 -11.82 8.91
C ALA A 678 28.24 -11.07 10.20
N ALA A 679 29.10 -11.10 11.22
CA ALA A 679 28.91 -10.37 12.47
C ALA A 679 28.94 -8.85 12.29
N LYS A 680 29.68 -8.32 11.30
CA LYS A 680 29.68 -6.89 10.94
C LYS A 680 28.48 -6.46 10.11
N ASN A 681 27.77 -7.41 9.49
CA ASN A 681 26.63 -7.11 8.62
C ASN A 681 25.42 -6.73 9.48
N VAL A 682 25.03 -5.46 9.45
CA VAL A 682 23.98 -4.91 10.30
C VAL A 682 22.60 -5.43 9.90
N LEU A 683 22.32 -5.58 8.60
CA LEU A 683 20.98 -5.87 8.10
C LEU A 683 20.66 -7.38 8.01
N LYS A 684 21.58 -8.17 7.45
CA LYS A 684 21.37 -9.60 7.15
C LYS A 684 22.40 -10.53 7.80
N GLY A 685 23.12 -10.02 8.80
CA GLY A 685 24.19 -10.77 9.46
C GLY A 685 23.69 -12.00 10.20
N ALA A 686 22.51 -11.92 10.81
CA ALA A 686 21.90 -13.03 11.55
C ALA A 686 21.55 -14.21 10.65
N GLU A 687 20.89 -13.96 9.51
CA GLU A 687 20.50 -14.98 8.55
C GLU A 687 21.73 -15.62 7.88
N VAL A 688 22.74 -14.82 7.55
CA VAL A 688 24.03 -15.35 7.06
C VAL A 688 24.68 -16.24 8.11
N MET A 689 24.72 -15.80 9.38
CA MET A 689 25.33 -16.59 10.46
C MET A 689 24.58 -17.91 10.68
N ALA A 690 23.24 -17.90 10.59
CA ALA A 690 22.42 -19.11 10.69
C ALA A 690 22.81 -20.14 9.62
N VAL A 691 22.92 -19.72 8.35
CA VAL A 691 23.36 -20.59 7.24
C VAL A 691 24.78 -21.12 7.49
N LEU A 692 25.70 -20.28 7.98
CA LEU A 692 27.07 -20.69 8.29
C LEU A 692 27.11 -21.75 9.39
N LEU A 693 26.37 -21.56 10.48
CA LEU A 693 26.29 -22.50 11.59
C LEU A 693 25.66 -23.84 11.15
N GLU A 694 24.58 -23.79 10.38
CA GLU A 694 23.87 -24.97 9.89
C GLU A 694 24.74 -25.82 8.93
N LYS A 695 25.34 -25.19 7.90
CA LYS A 695 26.04 -25.92 6.83
C LYS A 695 27.50 -26.23 7.17
N ARG A 696 28.20 -25.32 7.85
CA ARG A 696 29.67 -25.37 8.03
C ARG A 696 30.11 -24.89 9.42
N GLY A 697 29.24 -24.97 10.44
CA GLY A 697 29.52 -24.46 11.79
C GLY A 697 30.82 -25.03 12.36
N HIS A 698 31.07 -26.33 12.15
CA HIS A 698 32.26 -27.05 12.62
C HIS A 698 33.61 -26.48 12.14
N GLU A 699 33.64 -25.60 11.14
CA GLU A 699 34.89 -25.07 10.56
C GLU A 699 35.43 -23.79 11.21
N PHE A 700 34.69 -23.18 12.13
CA PHE A 700 35.11 -22.01 12.89
C PHE A 700 34.72 -22.15 14.36
N GLN A 701 35.23 -21.28 15.23
CA GLN A 701 34.89 -21.23 16.66
C GLN A 701 34.35 -19.83 17.01
N VAL A 702 33.57 -19.74 18.08
CA VAL A 702 33.13 -18.45 18.63
C VAL A 702 34.28 -17.82 19.42
N THR A 703 35.04 -16.94 18.75
CA THR A 703 36.19 -16.23 19.36
C THR A 703 35.76 -14.97 20.12
N GLU A 704 36.61 -14.48 21.03
CA GLU A 704 36.33 -13.22 21.75
C GLU A 704 36.18 -12.03 20.78
N GLU A 705 36.96 -11.99 19.70
CA GLU A 705 36.88 -10.94 18.69
C GLU A 705 35.56 -10.99 17.91
N LEU A 706 35.06 -12.19 17.61
CA LEU A 706 33.76 -12.38 16.97
C LEU A 706 32.62 -11.92 17.89
N LEU A 707 32.71 -12.22 19.18
CA LEU A 707 31.75 -11.75 20.19
C LEU A 707 31.79 -10.22 20.34
N LYS A 708 32.97 -9.60 20.41
CA LYS A 708 33.11 -8.13 20.44
C LYS A 708 32.42 -7.48 19.25
N THR A 709 32.67 -8.01 18.06
CA THR A 709 32.05 -7.51 16.83
C THR A 709 30.52 -7.67 16.87
N THR A 710 30.04 -8.82 17.34
CA THR A 710 28.61 -9.13 17.48
C THR A 710 27.90 -8.17 18.44
N VAL A 711 28.48 -7.91 19.62
CA VAL A 711 27.86 -7.02 20.61
C VAL A 711 27.88 -5.54 20.20
N THR A 712 28.78 -5.16 19.28
CA THR A 712 28.81 -3.80 18.70
C THR A 712 27.87 -3.63 17.50
N ASN A 713 27.26 -4.71 17.00
CA ASN A 713 26.31 -4.65 15.89
C ASN A 713 24.92 -4.23 16.41
N SER A 714 24.43 -3.08 15.94
CA SER A 714 23.23 -2.41 16.46
C SER A 714 21.91 -3.09 16.14
N LEU A 715 21.84 -3.93 15.10
CA LEU A 715 20.57 -4.49 14.62
C LEU A 715 20.58 -6.02 14.65
N SER A 716 21.55 -6.66 13.98
CA SER A 716 21.66 -8.12 13.93
C SER A 716 22.36 -8.73 15.15
N GLY A 717 23.04 -7.92 15.97
CA GLY A 717 23.94 -8.39 17.03
C GLY A 717 23.26 -9.30 18.06
N ALA A 718 22.10 -8.90 18.57
CA ALA A 718 21.33 -9.69 19.53
C ALA A 718 20.95 -11.07 18.95
N LYS A 719 20.46 -11.11 17.72
CA LYS A 719 20.05 -12.36 17.07
C LYS A 719 21.23 -13.29 16.74
N ILE A 720 22.37 -12.73 16.32
CA ILE A 720 23.60 -13.50 16.12
C ILE A 720 24.08 -14.13 17.44
N LEU A 721 23.98 -13.37 18.53
CA LEU A 721 24.36 -13.85 19.85
C LEU A 721 23.43 -14.97 20.36
N GLU A 722 22.11 -14.88 20.11
CA GLU A 722 21.17 -15.98 20.35
C GLU A 722 21.59 -17.25 19.59
N LEU A 723 21.90 -17.14 18.30
CA LEU A 723 22.34 -18.27 17.48
C LEU A 723 23.63 -18.90 18.03
N PHE A 724 24.57 -18.11 18.55
CA PHE A 724 25.75 -18.66 19.21
C PHE A 724 25.42 -19.38 20.51
N PHE A 725 24.50 -18.87 21.31
CA PHE A 725 24.05 -19.58 22.52
C PHE A 725 23.37 -20.91 22.20
N GLU A 726 22.51 -20.94 21.17
CA GLU A 726 21.79 -22.14 20.76
C GLU A 726 22.70 -23.20 20.13
N ALA A 727 23.55 -22.79 19.20
CA ALA A 727 24.39 -23.73 18.47
C ALA A 727 25.65 -24.12 19.25
N ARG A 728 26.25 -23.18 20.00
CA ARG A 728 27.60 -23.31 20.59
C ARG A 728 27.77 -22.57 21.92
N GLY A 729 26.77 -22.68 22.80
CA GLY A 729 26.76 -22.00 24.10
C GLY A 729 28.04 -22.20 24.93
N ASP A 730 28.66 -23.39 24.89
CA ASP A 730 29.89 -23.70 25.62
C ASP A 730 31.10 -22.85 25.18
N GLU A 731 31.13 -22.41 23.92
CA GLU A 731 32.20 -21.56 23.38
C GLU A 731 32.01 -20.08 23.74
N VAL A 732 30.78 -19.66 24.06
CA VAL A 732 30.44 -18.26 24.37
C VAL A 732 30.93 -17.89 25.77
N LYS A 733 32.16 -17.37 25.86
CA LYS A 733 32.75 -16.87 27.10
C LYS A 733 32.67 -15.35 27.15
N ILE A 734 31.88 -14.82 28.08
CA ILE A 734 31.73 -13.37 28.23
C ILE A 734 32.81 -12.83 29.15
N THR A 735 33.70 -12.02 28.59
CA THR A 735 34.78 -11.34 29.31
C THR A 735 34.38 -9.91 29.67
N GLU A 736 35.08 -9.30 30.63
CA GLU A 736 34.91 -7.89 30.98
C GLU A 736 35.12 -6.96 29.78
N ASN A 737 36.04 -7.33 28.87
CA ASN A 737 36.28 -6.58 27.64
C ASN A 737 35.08 -6.58 26.68
N ILE A 738 34.36 -7.70 26.57
CA ILE A 738 33.13 -7.77 25.75
C ILE A 738 32.06 -6.85 26.34
N LEU A 739 31.91 -6.86 27.67
CA LEU A 739 30.98 -5.96 28.36
C LEU A 739 31.34 -4.49 28.14
N PHE A 740 32.62 -4.12 28.19
CA PHE A 740 33.04 -2.75 27.89
C PHE A 740 32.70 -2.32 26.45
N CYS A 741 32.88 -3.21 25.47
CA CYS A 741 32.48 -2.92 24.09
C CYS A 741 30.97 -2.64 24.01
N LEU A 742 30.14 -3.45 24.67
CA LEU A 742 28.69 -3.30 24.70
C LEU A 742 28.24 -1.99 25.38
N VAL A 743 28.77 -1.74 26.57
CA VAL A 743 28.37 -0.62 27.44
C VAL A 743 28.76 0.74 26.86
N ARG A 744 29.79 0.81 26.00
CA ARG A 744 30.23 2.05 25.35
C ARG A 744 29.43 2.45 24.12
N MET A 745 28.51 1.60 23.66
CA MET A 745 27.75 1.89 22.45
C MET A 745 26.70 3.00 22.70
N PRO A 746 26.51 3.95 21.77
CA PRO A 746 25.63 5.10 21.97
C PRO A 746 24.16 4.85 21.57
N TRP A 747 23.74 3.59 21.38
CA TRP A 747 22.37 3.18 20.99
C TRP A 747 21.83 2.10 21.95
N ARG A 748 20.52 1.83 21.93
CA ARG A 748 19.85 0.88 22.85
C ARG A 748 20.43 -0.53 22.72
N THR A 749 21.33 -0.89 23.62
CA THR A 749 21.95 -2.22 23.73
C THR A 749 21.39 -3.04 24.90
N SER A 750 20.28 -2.59 25.48
CA SER A 750 19.57 -3.26 26.59
C SER A 750 19.24 -4.71 26.27
N ASP A 751 18.90 -5.02 25.01
CA ASP A 751 18.47 -6.36 24.60
C ASP A 751 19.64 -7.35 24.61
N ILE A 752 20.83 -6.92 24.17
CA ILE A 752 22.04 -7.74 24.23
C ILE A 752 22.48 -7.92 25.68
N MET A 753 22.44 -6.86 26.49
CA MET A 753 22.77 -6.94 27.91
C MET A 753 21.83 -7.90 28.66
N ARG A 754 20.53 -7.82 28.38
CA ARG A 754 19.50 -8.72 28.90
C ARG A 754 19.81 -10.17 28.52
N LEU A 755 20.03 -10.45 27.23
CA LEU A 755 20.32 -11.79 26.75
C LEU A 755 21.56 -12.40 27.41
N LEU A 756 22.63 -11.61 27.58
CA LEU A 756 23.87 -12.04 28.23
C LEU A 756 23.63 -12.44 29.70
N LEU A 757 22.84 -11.65 30.41
CA LEU A 757 22.54 -11.87 31.82
C LEU A 757 21.53 -13.01 32.03
N GLU A 758 20.52 -13.14 31.19
CA GLU A 758 19.57 -14.27 31.24
C GLU A 758 20.27 -15.61 31.01
N ARG A 759 21.17 -15.67 30.01
CA ARG A 759 21.85 -16.92 29.63
C ARG A 759 23.11 -17.21 30.46
N ARG A 760 23.83 -16.19 30.92
CA ARG A 760 25.14 -16.32 31.60
C ARG A 760 25.34 -15.39 32.80
N GLY A 761 24.28 -14.82 33.36
CA GLY A 761 24.31 -13.94 34.55
C GLY A 761 25.08 -14.51 35.74
N GLY A 762 24.97 -15.83 35.95
CA GLY A 762 25.70 -16.54 37.00
C GLY A 762 27.23 -16.49 36.87
N GLU A 763 27.75 -16.37 35.64
CA GLU A 763 29.18 -16.39 35.32
C GLU A 763 29.77 -14.99 35.06
N LEU A 764 28.91 -13.98 34.89
CA LEU A 764 29.31 -12.61 34.61
C LEU A 764 29.89 -11.94 35.87
N LYS A 765 31.18 -11.61 35.82
CA LYS A 765 31.82 -10.74 36.82
C LYS A 765 31.57 -9.28 36.45
N ILE A 766 30.54 -8.69 37.05
CA ILE A 766 30.29 -7.25 36.93
C ILE A 766 31.24 -6.54 37.90
N THR A 767 32.25 -5.87 37.36
CA THR A 767 33.23 -5.11 38.14
C THR A 767 32.75 -3.67 38.34
N GLU A 768 33.33 -2.97 39.32
CA GLU A 768 33.11 -1.53 39.53
C GLU A 768 33.39 -0.72 38.26
N ASN A 769 34.39 -1.10 37.47
CA ASN A 769 34.72 -0.41 36.23
C ASN A 769 33.62 -0.54 35.17
N VAL A 770 32.97 -1.71 35.04
CA VAL A 770 31.83 -1.90 34.14
C VAL A 770 30.67 -1.00 34.56
N LEU A 771 30.38 -0.92 35.86
CA LEU A 771 29.32 -0.04 36.40
C LEU A 771 29.63 1.44 36.16
N ILE A 772 30.88 1.86 36.31
CA ILE A 772 31.32 3.23 36.00
C ILE A 772 31.11 3.56 34.53
N GLU A 773 31.41 2.63 33.61
CA GLU A 773 31.20 2.87 32.19
C GLU A 773 29.71 2.90 31.82
N ILE A 774 28.85 2.10 32.48
CA ILE A 774 27.38 2.19 32.33
C ILE A 774 26.91 3.56 32.81
N ALA A 775 27.39 4.01 33.97
CA ALA A 775 27.07 5.32 34.52
C ALA A 775 27.56 6.49 33.67
N ARG A 776 28.56 6.30 32.80
CA ARG A 776 29.02 7.29 31.82
C ARG A 776 28.21 7.29 30.54
N ASN A 777 27.52 6.19 30.23
CA ASN A 777 26.73 6.11 29.02
C ASN A 777 25.54 7.08 29.09
N GLY A 778 25.44 7.96 28.09
CA GLY A 778 24.39 8.96 28.00
C GLY A 778 23.13 8.52 27.24
N VAL A 779 23.11 7.29 26.71
CA VAL A 779 21.99 6.72 25.94
C VAL A 779 21.85 5.23 26.31
N GLY A 780 20.86 4.90 27.15
CA GLY A 780 20.58 3.51 27.57
C GLY A 780 21.33 3.02 28.82
N GLY A 781 22.15 3.87 29.45
CA GLY A 781 22.84 3.55 30.72
C GLY A 781 21.88 3.31 31.89
N GLU A 782 20.74 4.01 31.91
CA GLU A 782 19.67 3.79 32.88
C GLU A 782 19.07 2.38 32.78
N ASP A 783 18.61 1.98 31.59
CA ASP A 783 18.02 0.66 31.35
C ASP A 783 18.99 -0.49 31.71
N MET A 784 20.27 -0.33 31.35
CA MET A 784 21.32 -1.30 31.70
C MET A 784 21.55 -1.39 33.21
N MET A 785 21.52 -0.25 33.91
CA MET A 785 21.69 -0.25 35.37
C MET A 785 20.47 -0.86 36.05
N ASP A 786 19.25 -0.47 35.67
CA ASP A 786 18.00 -1.04 36.20
C ASP A 786 17.99 -2.56 36.09
N PHE A 787 18.31 -3.09 34.90
CA PHE A 787 18.32 -4.53 34.67
C PHE A 787 19.42 -5.28 35.45
N LEU A 788 20.59 -4.66 35.61
CA LEU A 788 21.65 -5.20 36.47
C LEU A 788 21.22 -5.28 37.94
N MET A 789 20.52 -4.26 38.44
CA MET A 789 19.98 -4.27 39.80
C MET A 789 18.90 -5.34 39.98
N GLU A 790 18.07 -5.60 38.95
CA GLU A 790 17.07 -6.68 39.00
C GLU A 790 17.68 -8.08 39.03
N THR A 791 18.77 -8.30 38.28
CA THR A 791 19.28 -9.65 38.00
C THR A 791 20.49 -10.03 38.87
N CYS A 792 21.23 -9.05 39.38
CA CYS A 792 22.55 -9.25 40.02
C CYS A 792 22.72 -8.43 41.32
N GLU A 793 21.62 -8.10 42.01
CA GLU A 793 21.59 -7.22 43.20
C GLU A 793 22.69 -7.54 44.24
N GLU A 794 22.85 -8.81 44.62
CA GLU A 794 23.81 -9.25 45.64
C GLU A 794 25.29 -9.14 45.20
N ARG A 795 25.57 -8.89 43.92
CA ARG A 795 26.92 -8.86 43.33
C ARG A 795 27.40 -7.44 43.03
N ILE A 796 26.56 -6.43 43.21
CA ILE A 796 26.86 -5.04 42.87
C ILE A 796 27.36 -4.31 44.12
N ILE A 797 28.62 -3.87 44.09
CA ILE A 797 29.21 -3.05 45.15
C ILE A 797 29.13 -1.59 44.72
N ILE A 798 28.39 -0.78 45.48
CA ILE A 798 28.32 0.67 45.27
C ILE A 798 29.49 1.33 45.99
N THR A 799 30.23 2.14 45.25
CA THR A 799 31.37 2.91 45.74
C THR A 799 31.12 4.41 45.58
N ASP A 800 31.81 5.23 46.36
CA ASP A 800 31.73 6.70 46.25
C ASP A 800 32.10 7.17 44.83
N LYS A 801 33.07 6.51 44.21
CA LYS A 801 33.52 6.78 42.84
C LYS A 801 32.41 6.57 41.80
N LEU A 802 31.59 5.52 41.96
CA LEU A 802 30.43 5.29 41.09
C LEU A 802 29.38 6.39 41.26
N LEU A 803 29.10 6.78 42.51
CA LEU A 803 28.12 7.84 42.81
C LEU A 803 28.55 9.22 42.26
N GLU A 804 29.84 9.55 42.33
CA GLU A 804 30.39 10.78 41.70
C GLU A 804 30.17 10.79 40.19
N VAL A 805 30.42 9.68 39.51
CA VAL A 805 30.23 9.55 38.06
C VAL A 805 28.75 9.68 37.68
N ILE A 806 27.85 9.05 38.44
CA ILE A 806 26.39 9.17 38.25
C ILE A 806 25.94 10.62 38.42
N ALA A 807 26.43 11.33 39.45
CA ALA A 807 26.11 12.73 39.68
C ALA A 807 26.62 13.65 38.56
N GLY A 808 27.71 13.28 37.88
CA GLY A 808 28.26 14.01 36.73
C GLY A 808 27.54 13.75 35.40
N ASN A 809 26.75 12.68 35.26
CA ASN A 809 26.05 12.35 34.01
C ASN A 809 24.72 13.12 33.89
N LYS A 810 24.73 14.19 33.10
CA LYS A 810 23.56 15.06 32.87
C LYS A 810 22.41 14.43 32.07
N ARG A 811 22.63 13.29 31.41
CA ARG A 811 21.61 12.64 30.56
C ARG A 811 20.88 11.51 31.26
N CYS A 812 21.61 10.53 31.79
CA CYS A 812 21.03 9.33 32.41
C CYS A 812 21.24 9.27 33.94
N GLY A 813 21.95 10.23 34.54
CA GLY A 813 22.34 10.18 35.95
C GLY A 813 21.15 10.19 36.92
N ASP A 814 20.08 10.92 36.63
CA ASP A 814 18.89 10.97 37.49
C ASP A 814 18.10 9.66 37.45
N GLY A 815 17.96 9.05 36.27
CA GLY A 815 17.35 7.74 36.08
C GLY A 815 18.13 6.63 36.78
N ILE A 816 19.46 6.61 36.62
CA ILE A 816 20.34 5.69 37.34
C ILE A 816 20.25 5.89 38.86
N ARG A 817 20.12 7.13 39.34
CA ARG A 817 19.92 7.38 40.78
C ARG A 817 18.56 6.85 41.25
N ALA A 818 17.51 6.98 40.45
CA ALA A 818 16.19 6.44 40.75
C ALA A 818 16.18 4.90 40.76
N ALA A 819 16.93 4.25 39.85
CA ALA A 819 17.19 2.81 39.81
C ALA A 819 17.80 2.31 41.13
N LEU A 820 18.91 2.93 41.54
CA LEU A 820 19.62 2.57 42.78
C LEU A 820 18.73 2.79 44.00
N LYS A 821 18.00 3.91 44.06
CA LYS A 821 17.12 4.25 45.19
C LYS A 821 15.92 3.31 45.31
N ARG A 822 15.29 2.92 44.20
CA ARG A 822 14.13 2.00 44.21
C ARG A 822 14.45 0.65 44.84
N LYS A 823 15.70 0.18 44.75
CA LYS A 823 16.09 -1.17 45.17
C LYS A 823 16.84 -1.20 46.50
N LEU A 824 17.69 -0.21 46.78
CA LEU A 824 18.53 -0.22 47.99
C LEU A 824 17.96 0.53 49.19
N GLY A 825 16.85 1.26 49.01
CA GLY A 825 16.20 2.08 50.05
C GLY A 825 16.65 3.53 50.05
#